data_AF-A0A7T4UKH3-F1
#
_entry.id   AF-A0A7T4UKH3-F1
#
_cell.length_a   1.000
_cell.length_b   1.000
_cell.length_c   1.000
_cell.angle_alpha   90.00
_cell.angle_beta   90.00
_cell.angle_gamma   90.00
#
_symmetry.space_group_name_H-M   'P 1'
#
loop_
_entity.id
_entity.type
_entity.pdbx_description
1 polymer ?
#
loop_
_entity_poly.entity_id
_entity_poly.type
_entity_poly.pdbx_seq_one_letter_code
_entity_poly.pdbx_strand_id
1 'polypeptide(L)'
;MNSILLKLLCICILTASSLPSYAQGLYFVSHEEVQNRRTGLELFGENMLSIKDKFDMKFALKYRPGQETYFGYVFRLILNDQYNIDLITRDYSPQNRKLSLVVGDQEYTIALKNNIVDAYQWLDVHIMLDLKSGNLHFSIAGQQLKMPLSFPKQVSARISFGANNMPRYSTTDVPPIYVKDIQLYQGGKEQYKWALQEEGHLSDTFRNERAIAINPIWVQSLHRKWLVSNLVHTSPAASVCFDQEKEILYIVGNEYIIKYAIATGKQERIVYADGPLGLLQGNQSLYVDQENSIFNYFPDQQLLTSFNEETRTWSKRYSTGQTTAYWHSNKFFSKSDSSIYVLGGYGYFTYKNQLSKISMKNGQWQDVVLTETAYTPRYLSSLGVTDKGAYILGGYGNKSGKQELNPHYYYDLLFFDPVNVTIRKIANLPIIDQEYIFGNSMVIVGSQYYTLTHTKNVFDTSIRLLSGRLDGTEVKVLSDSIPYKFSDIKSYSDLFYATRSKKLLAVTLFDNGEQTEVKIYSLNFPPQFLDPATISNGFVTNKGMIWLLLFFSGVIILIFFVWRARKTISGRLNVPVKKEMSSSLKIEQELNVEQQVVNHIYLFGSFRVFDNKGVEVTRQFTPVLRQLFLSMCLFTFSSKKGISSERLYELLWSDKSIKSARNNLLVNMGKLKVILSDVAGLEISKETGYWAIKLDEEHAHIDYAYFKKISKNTGLDYRKKMMIIADIVQKGSFLEDMNYEWMDEYKSKISTIVGEVYTGYLEAISLGNEKEDVQLMIANKIMQFNSMNEDAMYISCLLMSKSGMHQEARITYESFAQEYLKLYGEVYPITLKEILKHSQNVY
;
A
#
# COMPACT_ATOMS: atom_id res chain seq x y z
N MET A 1 31.52 -34.78 27.16
CA MET A 1 31.11 -33.76 26.15
C MET A 1 29.61 -33.71 25.90
N ASN A 2 28.94 -34.78 25.44
CA ASN A 2 27.60 -34.72 24.82
C ASN A 2 26.51 -33.96 25.62
N SER A 3 26.48 -34.05 26.95
CA SER A 3 25.50 -33.31 27.78
C SER A 3 25.62 -31.77 27.66
N ILE A 4 26.84 -31.24 27.52
CA ILE A 4 27.07 -29.79 27.37
C ILE A 4 26.62 -29.32 25.99
N LEU A 5 26.89 -30.10 24.94
CA LEU A 5 26.46 -29.78 23.59
C LEU A 5 24.92 -29.79 23.48
N LEU A 6 24.26 -30.76 24.13
CA LEU A 6 22.79 -30.82 24.17
C LEU A 6 22.17 -29.65 24.94
N LYS A 7 22.78 -29.25 26.08
CA LYS A 7 22.34 -28.06 26.83
C LYS A 7 22.55 -26.77 26.04
N LEU A 8 23.67 -26.61 25.35
CA LEU A 8 23.91 -25.48 24.43
C LEU A 8 22.89 -25.48 23.29
N LEU A 9 22.57 -26.63 22.71
CA LEU A 9 21.54 -26.72 21.66
C LEU A 9 20.15 -26.30 22.18
N CYS A 10 19.75 -26.78 23.37
CA CYS A 10 18.51 -26.34 24.02
C CYS A 10 18.51 -24.85 24.36
N ILE A 11 19.64 -24.28 24.80
CA ILE A 11 19.77 -22.84 25.06
C ILE A 11 19.65 -22.05 23.76
N CYS A 12 20.32 -22.46 22.67
CA CYS A 12 20.20 -21.81 21.36
C CYS A 12 18.78 -21.91 20.76
N ILE A 13 18.04 -22.98 21.07
CA ILE A 13 16.61 -23.13 20.70
C ILE A 13 15.71 -22.26 21.60
N LEU A 14 16.05 -22.05 22.87
CA LEU A 14 15.33 -21.15 23.77
C LEU A 14 15.69 -19.66 23.55
N THR A 15 16.84 -19.38 22.93
CA THR A 15 17.17 -18.08 22.34
C THR A 15 16.83 -18.02 20.85
N ALA A 16 15.94 -18.89 20.35
CA ALA A 16 15.22 -18.58 19.13
C ALA A 16 14.47 -17.27 19.36
N SER A 17 14.87 -16.24 18.62
CA SER A 17 14.38 -14.87 18.78
C SER A 17 12.87 -14.84 18.94
N SER A 18 12.36 -14.14 19.96
CA SER A 18 10.96 -13.76 20.02
C SER A 18 10.65 -12.96 18.76
N LEU A 19 10.08 -13.63 17.75
CA LEU A 19 9.66 -12.99 16.50
C LEU A 19 8.80 -11.79 16.88
N PRO A 20 9.07 -10.60 16.31
CA PRO A 20 8.32 -9.40 16.67
C PRO A 20 6.85 -9.71 16.44
N SER A 21 6.02 -9.59 17.50
CA SER A 21 4.62 -10.02 17.48
C SER A 21 3.92 -9.40 16.28
N TYR A 22 3.73 -10.19 15.22
CA TYR A 22 3.11 -9.73 13.99
C TYR A 22 1.76 -9.11 14.35
N ALA A 23 1.51 -7.90 13.83
CA ALA A 23 0.27 -7.21 14.13
C ALA A 23 -0.88 -8.06 13.57
N GLN A 24 -1.64 -8.72 14.43
CA GLN A 24 -2.62 -9.75 14.08
C GLN A 24 -3.95 -9.51 14.80
N GLY A 25 -5.01 -10.08 14.26
CA GLY A 25 -6.39 -9.85 14.67
C GLY A 25 -7.18 -9.01 13.68
N LEU A 26 -8.47 -8.85 14.00
CA LEU A 26 -9.36 -7.87 13.38
C LEU A 26 -9.45 -6.62 14.26
N TYR A 27 -9.38 -5.45 13.63
CA TYR A 27 -9.79 -4.16 14.17
C TYR A 27 -11.30 -4.05 14.01
N PHE A 28 -12.00 -3.68 15.08
CA PHE A 28 -13.44 -3.49 15.03
C PHE A 28 -13.76 -2.00 14.86
N VAL A 29 -14.36 -1.68 13.70
CA VAL A 29 -15.00 -0.40 13.40
C VAL A 29 -16.23 -0.25 14.29
N SER A 30 -16.35 0.89 14.98
CA SER A 30 -17.27 1.14 16.09
C SER A 30 -18.14 2.38 15.82
N HIS A 31 -18.48 3.12 16.86
CA HIS A 31 -19.37 4.28 16.87
C HIS A 31 -18.85 5.49 16.08
N GLU A 32 -17.56 5.52 15.72
CA GLU A 32 -17.02 6.52 14.78
C GLU A 32 -17.60 6.41 13.36
N GLU A 33 -18.23 5.28 13.04
CA GLU A 33 -18.77 4.98 11.72
C GLU A 33 -20.27 4.65 11.75
N VAL A 34 -20.89 4.81 10.58
CA VAL A 34 -22.30 4.47 10.35
C VAL A 34 -22.55 2.96 10.54
N GLN A 35 -23.75 2.61 11.02
CA GLN A 35 -24.07 1.26 11.51
C GLN A 35 -23.73 0.12 10.53
N ASN A 36 -23.92 0.33 9.22
CA ASN A 36 -23.64 -0.66 8.18
C ASN A 36 -22.16 -0.76 7.74
N ARG A 37 -21.28 0.12 8.24
CA ARG A 37 -19.81 0.07 8.07
C ARG A 37 -19.08 -0.60 9.24
N ARG A 38 -19.78 -0.88 10.35
CA ARG A 38 -19.20 -1.47 11.57
C ARG A 38 -18.79 -2.93 11.38
N THR A 39 -17.77 -3.35 12.12
CA THR A 39 -17.16 -4.68 11.93
C THR A 39 -17.89 -5.77 12.71
N GLY A 40 -18.02 -6.93 12.08
CA GLY A 40 -18.56 -8.15 12.65
C GLY A 40 -17.73 -9.38 12.27
N LEU A 41 -17.82 -10.44 13.08
CA LEU A 41 -17.27 -11.76 12.76
C LEU A 41 -18.21 -12.84 13.29
N GLU A 42 -18.84 -13.60 12.41
CA GLU A 42 -19.72 -14.73 12.71
C GLU A 42 -18.93 -16.04 12.47
N LEU A 43 -18.67 -16.82 13.52
CA LEU A 43 -17.97 -18.11 13.40
C LEU A 43 -18.92 -19.16 12.82
N PHE A 44 -18.40 -20.08 12.00
CA PHE A 44 -19.16 -21.12 11.28
C PHE A 44 -20.16 -20.61 10.23
N GLY A 45 -20.43 -19.31 10.16
CA GLY A 45 -21.36 -18.71 9.21
C GLY A 45 -22.80 -19.19 9.42
N GLU A 46 -23.37 -19.86 8.43
CA GLU A 46 -24.72 -20.44 8.53
C GLU A 46 -24.77 -21.71 9.38
N ASN A 47 -23.64 -22.41 9.56
CA ASN A 47 -23.56 -23.64 10.35
C ASN A 47 -23.67 -23.36 11.86
N MET A 48 -24.28 -24.28 12.60
CA MET A 48 -24.29 -24.26 14.07
C MET A 48 -23.24 -25.20 14.65
N LEU A 49 -22.48 -24.73 15.65
CA LEU A 49 -21.64 -25.61 16.45
C LEU A 49 -22.50 -26.43 17.41
N SER A 50 -22.41 -27.77 17.38
CA SER A 50 -23.04 -28.59 18.41
C SER A 50 -22.11 -28.81 19.59
N ILE A 51 -22.56 -28.45 20.79
CA ILE A 51 -21.81 -28.60 22.05
C ILE A 51 -22.35 -29.79 22.83
N LYS A 52 -21.44 -30.65 23.30
CA LYS A 52 -21.71 -31.79 24.20
C LYS A 52 -20.77 -31.71 25.41
N ASP A 53 -21.27 -32.09 26.58
CA ASP A 53 -20.54 -32.15 27.86
C ASP A 53 -19.89 -30.84 28.33
N LYS A 54 -18.77 -30.45 27.70
CA LYS A 54 -18.00 -29.25 28.01
C LYS A 54 -17.49 -28.57 26.74
N PHE A 55 -17.56 -27.24 26.74
CA PHE A 55 -17.01 -26.37 25.70
C PHE A 55 -16.25 -25.21 26.33
N ASP A 56 -15.08 -24.89 25.78
CA ASP A 56 -14.31 -23.70 26.12
C ASP A 56 -14.14 -22.83 24.87
N MET A 57 -14.34 -21.52 25.01
CA MET A 57 -13.89 -20.51 24.05
C MET A 57 -12.85 -19.61 24.71
N LYS A 58 -11.72 -19.40 24.02
CA LYS A 58 -10.65 -18.50 24.42
C LYS A 58 -10.33 -17.53 23.29
N PHE A 59 -10.05 -16.28 23.60
CA PHE A 59 -9.58 -15.28 22.64
C PHE A 59 -8.85 -14.15 23.36
N ALA A 60 -8.03 -13.38 22.64
CA ALA A 60 -7.40 -12.17 23.17
C ALA A 60 -8.15 -10.93 22.69
N LEU A 61 -8.48 -10.05 23.63
CA LEU A 61 -9.19 -8.79 23.46
C LEU A 61 -8.25 -7.60 23.72
N LYS A 62 -8.32 -6.54 22.93
CA LYS A 62 -7.63 -5.27 23.24
C LYS A 62 -8.54 -4.09 22.93
N TYR A 63 -8.53 -3.06 23.75
CA TYR A 63 -9.29 -1.83 23.51
C TYR A 63 -8.48 -0.81 22.69
N ARG A 64 -9.15 -0.04 21.82
CA ARG A 64 -8.53 1.10 21.11
C ARG A 64 -8.36 2.27 22.08
N PRO A 65 -7.21 2.94 22.15
CA PRO A 65 -7.01 4.09 23.05
C PRO A 65 -7.79 5.33 22.61
N GLY A 66 -8.07 6.24 23.55
CA GLY A 66 -8.51 7.62 23.27
C GLY A 66 -9.93 7.78 22.71
N GLN A 67 -10.75 6.74 22.74
CA GLN A 67 -12.16 6.80 22.32
C GLN A 67 -13.03 7.45 23.42
N GLU A 68 -14.13 8.08 23.05
CA GLU A 68 -15.07 8.70 24.01
C GLU A 68 -15.99 7.69 24.68
N THR A 69 -16.55 6.75 23.90
CA THR A 69 -17.39 5.67 24.39
C THR A 69 -16.82 4.33 23.97
N TYR A 70 -17.10 3.33 24.78
CA TYR A 70 -16.71 1.94 24.55
C TYR A 70 -17.92 1.01 24.60
N PHE A 71 -19.13 1.56 24.53
CA PHE A 71 -20.35 0.75 24.56
C PHE A 71 -20.43 -0.21 23.36
N GLY A 72 -20.76 -1.47 23.62
CA GLY A 72 -21.10 -2.43 22.57
C GLY A 72 -20.78 -3.89 22.93
N TYR A 73 -21.24 -4.79 22.07
CA TYR A 73 -21.07 -6.24 22.17
C TYR A 73 -19.67 -6.64 21.68
N VAL A 74 -18.84 -7.16 22.60
CA VAL A 74 -17.54 -7.76 22.26
C VAL A 74 -17.76 -9.09 21.56
N PHE A 75 -18.56 -9.97 22.18
CA PHE A 75 -19.05 -11.20 21.56
C PHE A 75 -20.44 -11.55 22.08
N ARG A 76 -21.12 -12.41 21.32
CA ARG A 76 -22.45 -12.95 21.58
C ARG A 76 -22.46 -14.44 21.23
N LEU A 77 -22.83 -15.27 22.20
CA LEU A 77 -22.98 -16.71 22.09
C LEU A 77 -24.46 -17.05 22.25
N ILE A 78 -25.11 -17.47 21.17
CA ILE A 78 -26.54 -17.83 21.17
C ILE A 78 -26.68 -19.35 21.21
N LEU A 79 -27.42 -19.86 22.19
CA LEU A 79 -27.66 -21.29 22.39
C LEU A 79 -29.11 -21.65 22.03
N ASN A 80 -29.29 -22.69 21.22
CA ASN A 80 -30.58 -23.20 20.72
C ASN A 80 -31.49 -22.12 20.10
N ASP A 81 -30.93 -21.04 19.54
CA ASP A 81 -31.64 -19.83 19.07
C ASP A 81 -32.59 -19.18 20.12
N GLN A 82 -32.35 -19.45 21.43
CA GLN A 82 -33.22 -19.07 22.56
C GLN A 82 -32.52 -18.38 23.73
N TYR A 83 -31.23 -18.62 23.96
CA TYR A 83 -30.50 -18.09 25.13
C TYR A 83 -29.21 -17.37 24.69
N ASN A 84 -29.06 -16.11 25.07
CA ASN A 84 -27.85 -15.32 24.86
C ASN A 84 -26.86 -15.42 26.03
N ILE A 85 -25.58 -15.46 25.70
CA ILE A 85 -24.45 -15.21 26.58
C ILE A 85 -23.59 -14.14 25.90
N ASP A 86 -23.70 -12.90 26.36
CA ASP A 86 -23.10 -11.73 25.72
C ASP A 86 -22.04 -11.11 26.62
N LEU A 87 -20.86 -10.79 26.06
CA LEU A 87 -19.90 -9.90 26.73
C LEU A 87 -20.07 -8.49 26.17
N ILE A 88 -20.64 -7.61 26.98
CA ILE A 88 -20.90 -6.21 26.64
C ILE A 88 -19.87 -5.33 27.35
N THR A 89 -19.22 -4.43 26.63
CA THR A 89 -18.49 -3.33 27.27
C THR A 89 -19.49 -2.21 27.55
N ARG A 90 -19.52 -1.68 28.77
CA ARG A 90 -20.37 -0.53 29.14
C ARG A 90 -19.58 0.76 29.32
N ASP A 91 -18.42 0.69 29.97
CA ASP A 91 -17.52 1.82 30.22
C ASP A 91 -16.08 1.30 30.26
N TYR A 92 -15.20 1.83 29.42
CA TYR A 92 -13.78 1.45 29.37
C TYR A 92 -12.88 2.68 29.21
N SER A 93 -12.90 3.53 30.23
CA SER A 93 -11.92 4.61 30.39
C SER A 93 -10.68 4.12 31.17
N PRO A 94 -9.52 4.80 31.06
CA PRO A 94 -8.36 4.50 31.91
C PRO A 94 -8.68 4.52 33.41
N GLN A 95 -9.66 5.35 33.80
CA GLN A 95 -10.20 5.54 35.14
C GLN A 95 -11.25 4.48 35.54
N ASN A 96 -12.10 4.02 34.61
CA ASN A 96 -13.21 3.11 34.89
C ASN A 96 -13.31 1.99 33.84
N ARG A 97 -12.98 0.75 34.24
CA ARG A 97 -12.90 -0.42 33.35
C ARG A 97 -13.97 -1.44 33.71
N LYS A 98 -15.18 -1.28 33.18
CA LYS A 98 -16.37 -2.09 33.45
C LYS A 98 -16.92 -2.78 32.20
N LEU A 99 -16.90 -4.10 32.25
CA LEU A 99 -17.62 -4.98 31.32
C LEU A 99 -18.84 -5.56 32.03
N SER A 100 -19.74 -6.14 31.26
CA SER A 100 -20.91 -6.85 31.74
C SER A 100 -21.05 -8.15 30.96
N LEU A 101 -21.04 -9.28 31.66
CA LEU A 101 -21.46 -10.55 31.09
C LEU A 101 -22.97 -10.68 31.31
N VAL A 102 -23.73 -10.76 30.23
CA VAL A 102 -25.18 -10.90 30.26
C VAL A 102 -25.56 -12.32 29.86
N VAL A 103 -26.41 -12.97 30.65
CA VAL A 103 -26.82 -14.37 30.47
C VAL A 103 -28.34 -14.44 30.58
N GLY A 104 -29.02 -14.62 29.44
CA GLY A 104 -30.45 -14.29 29.35
C GLY A 104 -30.66 -12.81 29.70
N ASP A 105 -31.56 -12.56 30.64
CA ASP A 105 -31.83 -11.22 31.20
C ASP A 105 -30.95 -10.85 32.41
N GLN A 106 -30.03 -11.73 32.86
CA GLN A 106 -29.22 -11.48 34.05
C GLN A 106 -27.87 -10.82 33.71
N GLU A 107 -27.57 -9.69 34.35
CA GLU A 107 -26.29 -8.98 34.20
C GLU A 107 -25.32 -9.29 35.36
N TYR A 108 -24.07 -9.61 34.99
CA TYR A 108 -22.94 -9.80 35.90
C TYR A 108 -21.83 -8.79 35.55
N THR A 109 -21.75 -7.70 36.31
CA THR A 109 -20.75 -6.64 36.10
C THR A 109 -19.34 -7.09 36.51
N ILE A 110 -18.36 -6.79 35.68
CA ILE A 110 -16.94 -7.15 35.82
C ILE A 110 -16.12 -5.86 35.88
N ALA A 111 -15.54 -5.55 37.04
CA ALA A 111 -14.61 -4.45 37.21
C ALA A 111 -13.15 -4.95 37.07
N LEU A 112 -12.40 -4.42 36.09
CA LEU A 112 -10.96 -4.72 35.97
C LEU A 112 -10.16 -3.85 36.96
N LYS A 113 -8.98 -4.33 37.36
CA LYS A 113 -8.09 -3.59 38.26
C LYS A 113 -7.30 -2.53 37.45
N ASN A 114 -7.25 -1.30 37.96
CA ASN A 114 -6.51 -0.19 37.34
C ASN A 114 -4.97 -0.27 37.52
N ASN A 115 -4.42 -1.38 38.01
CA ASN A 115 -3.00 -1.53 38.35
C ASN A 115 -2.10 -1.95 37.16
N ILE A 116 -2.60 -1.87 35.92
CA ILE A 116 -1.83 -2.14 34.70
C ILE A 116 -1.27 -0.80 34.17
N VAL A 117 0.05 -0.76 33.96
CA VAL A 117 0.82 0.43 33.54
C VAL A 117 0.33 1.03 32.20
N ASP A 118 -0.22 0.18 31.33
CA ASP A 118 -0.95 0.58 30.13
C ASP A 118 -2.40 0.10 30.26
N ALA A 119 -3.37 0.99 30.03
CA ALA A 119 -4.80 0.68 30.11
C ALA A 119 -5.31 -0.14 28.91
N TYR A 120 -4.53 -0.23 27.83
CA TYR A 120 -4.94 -0.76 26.53
C TYR A 120 -4.09 -1.97 26.11
N GLN A 121 -3.66 -2.81 27.05
CA GLN A 121 -2.98 -4.07 26.76
C GLN A 121 -3.95 -5.15 26.24
N TRP A 122 -3.39 -6.26 25.72
CA TRP A 122 -4.16 -7.46 25.42
C TRP A 122 -4.63 -8.11 26.72
N LEU A 123 -5.91 -8.50 26.75
CA LEU A 123 -6.58 -9.19 27.83
C LEU A 123 -7.02 -10.56 27.32
N ASP A 124 -6.53 -11.63 27.93
CA ASP A 124 -7.03 -12.97 27.64
C ASP A 124 -8.43 -13.14 28.23
N VAL A 125 -9.36 -13.60 27.39
CA VAL A 125 -10.75 -13.90 27.75
C VAL A 125 -10.95 -15.41 27.61
N HIS A 126 -11.51 -16.05 28.64
CA HIS A 126 -11.87 -17.47 28.62
C HIS A 126 -13.28 -17.66 29.18
N ILE A 127 -14.14 -18.32 28.41
CA ILE A 127 -15.48 -18.71 28.81
C ILE A 127 -15.63 -20.23 28.65
N MET A 128 -16.24 -20.89 29.62
CA MET A 128 -16.39 -22.36 29.66
C MET A 128 -17.80 -22.74 30.10
N LEU A 129 -18.47 -23.52 29.24
CA LEU A 129 -19.78 -24.12 29.50
C LEU A 129 -19.60 -25.57 29.96
N ASP A 130 -20.13 -25.88 31.14
CA ASP A 130 -20.18 -27.23 31.69
C ASP A 130 -21.64 -27.71 31.75
N LEU A 131 -22.09 -28.38 30.68
CA LEU A 131 -23.47 -28.89 30.55
C LEU A 131 -23.75 -30.09 31.48
N LYS A 132 -22.69 -30.72 32.02
CA LYS A 132 -22.80 -31.87 32.94
C LYS A 132 -23.10 -31.45 34.38
N SER A 133 -22.54 -30.32 34.81
CA SER A 133 -22.75 -29.76 36.15
C SER A 133 -23.69 -28.54 36.18
N GLY A 134 -24.09 -28.03 35.02
CA GLY A 134 -24.99 -26.88 34.89
C GLY A 134 -24.32 -25.58 35.31
N ASN A 135 -23.11 -25.28 34.82
CA ASN A 135 -22.37 -24.08 35.18
C ASN A 135 -21.76 -23.37 33.97
N LEU A 136 -21.78 -22.03 34.00
CA LEU A 136 -20.90 -21.17 33.22
C LEU A 136 -19.75 -20.71 34.10
N HIS A 137 -18.54 -20.76 33.55
CA HIS A 137 -17.36 -20.10 34.08
C HIS A 137 -16.90 -19.04 33.08
N PHE A 138 -16.54 -17.86 33.56
CA PHE A 138 -15.99 -16.78 32.75
C PHE A 138 -14.78 -16.17 33.45
N SER A 139 -13.76 -15.77 32.70
CA SER A 139 -12.60 -15.07 33.23
C SER A 139 -11.98 -14.09 32.24
N ILE A 140 -11.47 -12.99 32.77
CA ILE A 140 -10.75 -11.94 32.04
C ILE A 140 -9.80 -11.22 33.00
N ALA A 141 -8.54 -10.99 32.59
CA ALA A 141 -7.55 -10.21 33.35
C ALA A 141 -7.41 -10.61 34.84
N GLY A 142 -7.52 -11.90 35.15
CA GLY A 142 -7.45 -12.44 36.52
C GLY A 142 -8.73 -12.31 37.36
N GLN A 143 -9.78 -11.68 36.87
CA GLN A 143 -11.13 -11.82 37.44
C GLN A 143 -11.75 -13.15 36.98
N GLN A 144 -12.52 -13.78 37.86
CA GLN A 144 -13.26 -15.01 37.56
C GLN A 144 -14.71 -14.91 38.08
N LEU A 145 -15.66 -15.36 37.27
CA LEU A 145 -17.06 -15.54 37.61
C LEU A 145 -17.47 -17.00 37.41
N LYS A 146 -18.34 -17.48 38.28
CA LYS A 146 -19.05 -18.76 38.13
C LYS A 146 -20.53 -18.52 38.40
N MET A 147 -21.40 -19.02 37.53
CA MET A 147 -22.85 -18.91 37.65
C MET A 147 -23.56 -20.19 37.19
N PRO A 148 -24.70 -20.56 37.81
CA PRO A 148 -25.46 -21.74 37.40
C PRO A 148 -26.14 -21.48 36.06
N LEU A 149 -26.22 -22.51 35.22
CA LEU A 149 -26.97 -22.49 33.96
C LEU A 149 -27.65 -23.83 33.72
N SER A 150 -28.97 -23.78 33.49
CA SER A 150 -29.80 -24.95 33.22
C SER A 150 -29.99 -25.13 31.71
N PHE A 151 -29.37 -26.16 31.14
CA PHE A 151 -29.45 -26.47 29.71
C PHE A 151 -29.72 -27.95 29.44
N PRO A 152 -30.26 -28.30 28.25
CA PRO A 152 -30.21 -29.66 27.75
C PRO A 152 -28.78 -30.20 27.65
N LYS A 153 -28.61 -31.53 27.74
CA LYS A 153 -27.29 -32.22 27.72
C LYS A 153 -26.46 -31.99 26.44
N GLN A 154 -27.10 -31.51 25.38
CA GLN A 154 -26.48 -31.10 24.12
C GLN A 154 -27.23 -29.86 23.63
N VAL A 155 -26.49 -28.86 23.12
CA VAL A 155 -27.05 -27.62 22.57
C VAL A 155 -26.45 -27.32 21.20
N SER A 156 -27.17 -26.57 20.36
CA SER A 156 -26.59 -25.88 19.21
C SER A 156 -26.14 -24.48 19.64
N ALA A 157 -25.09 -23.96 18.99
CA ALA A 157 -24.49 -22.68 19.31
C ALA A 157 -24.15 -21.89 18.03
N ARG A 158 -24.49 -20.59 18.03
CA ARG A 158 -23.95 -19.57 17.12
C ARG A 158 -23.02 -18.65 17.92
N ILE A 159 -21.93 -18.18 17.30
CA ILE A 159 -20.96 -17.30 17.95
C ILE A 159 -20.67 -16.13 17.02
N SER A 160 -20.88 -14.89 17.50
CA SER A 160 -20.49 -13.68 16.80
C SER A 160 -19.65 -12.74 17.67
N PHE A 161 -18.83 -11.91 17.04
CA PHE A 161 -18.10 -10.80 17.64
C PHE A 161 -18.50 -9.50 16.94
N GLY A 162 -18.69 -8.42 17.70
CA GLY A 162 -19.13 -7.13 17.16
C GLY A 162 -20.52 -7.19 16.49
N ALA A 163 -20.62 -6.56 15.32
CA ALA A 163 -21.88 -6.49 14.56
C ALA A 163 -22.27 -7.88 14.04
N ASN A 164 -23.58 -8.16 14.02
CA ASN A 164 -24.09 -9.41 13.44
C ASN A 164 -25.54 -9.24 13.00
N ASN A 165 -25.97 -10.10 12.08
CA ASN A 165 -27.32 -10.08 11.50
C ASN A 165 -28.19 -11.28 11.94
N MET A 166 -27.83 -11.95 13.05
CA MET A 166 -28.55 -13.13 13.52
C MET A 166 -30.01 -12.79 13.87
N PRO A 167 -31.02 -13.55 13.40
CA PRO A 167 -32.42 -13.31 13.72
C PRO A 167 -32.66 -13.22 15.23
N ARG A 168 -33.45 -12.22 15.66
CA ARG A 168 -33.72 -11.85 17.07
C ARG A 168 -32.54 -11.33 17.89
N TYR A 169 -31.29 -11.50 17.43
CA TYR A 169 -30.08 -11.12 18.17
C TYR A 169 -29.10 -10.25 17.36
N SER A 170 -29.59 -9.61 16.30
CA SER A 170 -28.81 -8.67 15.52
C SER A 170 -28.42 -7.45 16.36
N THR A 171 -27.27 -6.88 16.07
CA THR A 171 -26.79 -5.64 16.71
C THR A 171 -25.78 -4.94 15.82
N THR A 172 -25.75 -3.61 15.92
CA THR A 172 -24.72 -2.76 15.31
C THR A 172 -23.94 -1.98 16.38
N ASP A 173 -24.16 -2.27 17.66
CA ASP A 173 -23.42 -1.66 18.77
C ASP A 173 -22.13 -2.43 19.01
N VAL A 174 -21.07 -1.96 18.35
CA VAL A 174 -19.74 -2.57 18.36
C VAL A 174 -18.81 -1.70 19.21
N PRO A 175 -18.09 -2.25 20.20
CA PRO A 175 -17.14 -1.48 20.98
C PRO A 175 -15.84 -1.30 20.17
N PRO A 176 -15.04 -0.24 20.42
CA PRO A 176 -13.83 0.04 19.65
C PRO A 176 -12.68 -0.86 20.14
N ILE A 177 -12.59 -2.06 19.57
CA ILE A 177 -11.71 -3.15 20.04
C ILE A 177 -10.85 -3.75 18.93
N TYR A 178 -9.96 -4.66 19.34
CA TYR A 178 -9.28 -5.64 18.52
C TYR A 178 -9.54 -7.04 19.09
N VAL A 179 -9.70 -8.05 18.22
CA VAL A 179 -9.83 -9.47 18.63
C VAL A 179 -8.90 -10.34 17.80
N LYS A 180 -8.23 -11.30 18.44
CA LYS A 180 -7.33 -12.29 17.81
C LYS A 180 -7.35 -13.64 18.52
N ASP A 181 -6.76 -14.65 17.88
CA ASP A 181 -6.49 -15.97 18.46
C ASP A 181 -7.73 -16.66 19.07
N ILE A 182 -8.84 -16.70 18.33
CA ILE A 182 -10.09 -17.34 18.78
C ILE A 182 -9.92 -18.86 18.69
N GLN A 183 -9.99 -19.55 19.84
CA GLN A 183 -9.78 -20.99 20.01
C GLN A 183 -11.00 -21.62 20.67
N LEU A 184 -11.50 -22.71 20.10
CA LEU A 184 -12.64 -23.47 20.63
C LEU A 184 -12.22 -24.90 20.99
N TYR A 185 -12.55 -25.34 22.20
CA TYR A 185 -12.25 -26.66 22.72
C TYR A 185 -13.55 -27.42 23.02
N GLN A 186 -13.53 -28.73 22.80
CA GLN A 186 -14.58 -29.64 23.29
C GLN A 186 -13.94 -30.89 23.88
N GLY A 187 -14.47 -31.38 25.00
CA GLY A 187 -13.93 -32.55 25.71
C GLY A 187 -12.46 -32.39 26.14
N GLY A 188 -12.00 -31.14 26.35
CA GLY A 188 -10.61 -30.82 26.71
C GLY A 188 -9.62 -30.78 25.55
N LYS A 189 -10.04 -31.04 24.31
CA LYS A 189 -9.19 -30.92 23.10
C LYS A 189 -9.60 -29.71 22.25
N GLU A 190 -8.63 -28.94 21.78
CA GLU A 190 -8.82 -27.86 20.79
C GLU A 190 -9.39 -28.46 19.49
N GLN A 191 -10.51 -27.93 19.02
CA GLN A 191 -11.24 -28.41 17.83
C GLN A 191 -11.21 -27.42 16.67
N TYR A 192 -11.20 -26.11 16.97
CA TYR A 192 -11.24 -25.04 15.98
C TYR A 192 -10.35 -23.87 16.42
N LYS A 193 -9.69 -23.21 15.45
CA LYS A 193 -8.86 -22.03 15.74
C LYS A 193 -8.80 -21.04 14.58
N TRP A 194 -9.27 -19.81 14.82
CA TRP A 194 -9.11 -18.67 13.94
C TRP A 194 -8.05 -17.72 14.52
N ALA A 195 -6.82 -17.80 14.01
CA ALA A 195 -5.72 -16.94 14.44
C ALA A 195 -5.93 -15.46 14.04
N LEU A 196 -6.68 -15.22 12.95
CA LEU A 196 -6.95 -13.91 12.36
C LEU A 196 -5.68 -13.14 11.96
N GLN A 197 -4.71 -13.83 11.34
CA GLN A 197 -3.39 -13.29 11.05
C GLN A 197 -3.26 -12.56 9.70
N GLU A 198 -3.97 -13.01 8.66
CA GLU A 198 -3.74 -12.58 7.27
C GLU A 198 -5.03 -12.10 6.59
N GLU A 199 -4.89 -11.10 5.71
CA GLU A 199 -6.00 -10.43 5.04
C GLU A 199 -6.83 -11.41 4.20
N GLY A 200 -8.07 -11.67 4.62
CA GLY A 200 -9.00 -12.61 3.98
C GLY A 200 -8.98 -14.05 4.52
N HIS A 201 -8.02 -14.41 5.39
CA HIS A 201 -7.93 -15.77 5.92
C HIS A 201 -8.91 -15.99 7.10
N LEU A 202 -10.10 -16.50 6.77
CA LEU A 202 -11.20 -16.75 7.70
C LEU A 202 -11.50 -18.24 7.95
N SER A 203 -10.63 -19.15 7.49
CA SER A 203 -10.71 -20.58 7.82
C SER A 203 -10.16 -20.87 9.22
N ASP A 204 -10.65 -21.93 9.85
CA ASP A 204 -10.07 -22.49 11.05
C ASP A 204 -8.88 -23.42 10.73
N THR A 205 -7.89 -23.45 11.63
CA THR A 205 -6.61 -24.16 11.45
C THR A 205 -6.72 -25.70 11.44
N PHE A 206 -7.78 -26.28 12.03
CA PHE A 206 -7.87 -27.73 12.28
C PHE A 206 -8.87 -28.46 11.38
N ARG A 207 -9.97 -27.82 10.99
CA ARG A 207 -11.06 -28.44 10.21
C ARG A 207 -11.44 -27.65 8.95
N ASN A 208 -10.82 -26.49 8.72
CA ASN A 208 -11.12 -25.57 7.62
C ASN A 208 -12.58 -25.04 7.66
N GLU A 209 -13.20 -24.95 8.85
CA GLU A 209 -14.49 -24.28 9.00
C GLU A 209 -14.35 -22.78 8.74
N ARG A 210 -15.27 -22.21 7.97
CA ARG A 210 -15.19 -20.82 7.53
C ARG A 210 -16.00 -19.89 8.45
N ALA A 211 -15.36 -18.82 8.91
CA ALA A 211 -16.05 -17.69 9.51
C ALA A 211 -16.47 -16.66 8.44
N ILE A 212 -17.52 -15.90 8.70
CA ILE A 212 -17.97 -14.77 7.89
C ILE A 212 -17.57 -13.48 8.61
N ALA A 213 -16.88 -12.57 7.94
CA ALA A 213 -16.53 -11.27 8.50
C ALA A 213 -17.27 -10.14 7.77
N ILE A 214 -17.90 -9.26 8.54
CA ILE A 214 -18.67 -8.09 8.10
C ILE A 214 -17.76 -6.88 8.28
N ASN A 215 -17.53 -6.10 7.22
CA ASN A 215 -16.58 -4.96 7.21
C ASN A 215 -15.24 -5.23 7.94
N PRO A 216 -14.48 -6.30 7.60
CA PRO A 216 -13.25 -6.63 8.29
C PRO A 216 -12.13 -5.62 8.00
N ILE A 217 -11.55 -5.04 9.05
CA ILE A 217 -10.26 -4.36 8.97
C ILE A 217 -9.21 -5.24 9.63
N TRP A 218 -8.21 -5.67 8.87
CA TRP A 218 -7.16 -6.55 9.35
C TRP A 218 -6.03 -5.77 10.00
N VAL A 219 -5.65 -6.15 11.22
CA VAL A 219 -4.62 -5.44 11.99
C VAL A 219 -3.27 -5.48 11.29
N GLN A 220 -2.94 -6.58 10.60
CA GLN A 220 -1.71 -6.69 9.81
C GLN A 220 -1.62 -5.61 8.73
N SER A 221 -2.74 -5.39 8.03
CA SER A 221 -2.86 -4.45 6.91
C SER A 221 -2.76 -2.99 7.37
N LEU A 222 -3.25 -2.66 8.57
CA LEU A 222 -3.10 -1.31 9.16
C LEU A 222 -1.65 -0.89 9.40
N HIS A 223 -0.71 -1.83 9.47
CA HIS A 223 0.72 -1.54 9.58
C HIS A 223 1.45 -1.53 8.22
N ARG A 224 0.75 -1.77 7.11
CA ARG A 224 1.31 -1.90 5.75
C ARG A 224 0.67 -0.96 4.72
N LYS A 225 -0.61 -0.63 4.90
CA LYS A 225 -1.42 0.20 4.00
C LYS A 225 -1.83 1.50 4.71
N TRP A 226 -1.69 2.63 4.03
CA TRP A 226 -2.22 3.91 4.49
C TRP A 226 -3.74 3.96 4.36
N LEU A 227 -4.43 4.47 5.38
CA LEU A 227 -5.85 4.77 5.32
C LEU A 227 -6.11 6.28 5.25
N VAL A 228 -6.88 6.71 4.25
CA VAL A 228 -7.49 8.05 4.26
C VAL A 228 -8.31 8.17 5.54
N SER A 229 -7.98 9.16 6.35
CA SER A 229 -8.58 9.38 7.67
C SER A 229 -9.47 10.63 7.68
N ASN A 230 -9.16 11.64 6.86
CA ASN A 230 -10.03 12.78 6.57
C ASN A 230 -9.60 13.51 5.28
N LEU A 231 -10.53 14.25 4.66
CA LEU A 231 -10.32 15.20 3.56
C LEU A 231 -11.04 16.51 3.92
N VAL A 232 -10.29 17.60 3.97
CA VAL A 232 -10.78 18.94 4.33
C VAL A 232 -10.41 19.93 3.23
N HIS A 233 -11.37 20.79 2.88
CA HIS A 233 -11.15 21.96 2.03
C HIS A 233 -11.23 23.22 2.89
N THR A 234 -10.28 24.14 2.73
CA THR A 234 -10.19 25.36 3.55
C THR A 234 -9.65 26.54 2.73
N SER A 235 -9.49 27.72 3.34
CA SER A 235 -8.95 28.92 2.70
C SER A 235 -7.59 28.68 2.02
N PRO A 236 -7.18 29.50 1.03
CA PRO A 236 -5.82 29.43 0.50
C PRO A 236 -4.80 29.77 1.60
N ALA A 237 -3.53 29.46 1.35
CA ALA A 237 -2.43 29.61 2.30
C ALA A 237 -2.60 28.87 3.65
N ALA A 238 -3.44 27.84 3.76
CA ALA A 238 -3.58 27.12 5.02
C ALA A 238 -2.29 26.36 5.40
N SER A 239 -2.05 26.18 6.70
CA SER A 239 -0.93 25.38 7.22
C SER A 239 -1.38 24.46 8.36
N VAL A 240 -0.53 23.51 8.77
CA VAL A 240 -0.87 22.48 9.77
C VAL A 240 0.16 22.40 10.89
N CYS A 241 -0.31 21.99 12.07
CA CYS A 241 0.54 21.57 13.18
C CYS A 241 -0.16 20.52 14.05
N PHE A 242 0.57 19.87 14.96
CA PHE A 242 0.09 18.71 15.71
C PHE A 242 0.43 18.80 17.19
N ASP A 243 -0.59 18.69 18.05
CA ASP A 243 -0.44 18.46 19.48
C ASP A 243 -0.24 16.95 19.72
N GLN A 244 0.97 16.58 20.14
CA GLN A 244 1.38 15.19 20.31
C GLN A 244 0.86 14.54 21.61
N GLU A 245 0.51 15.34 22.62
CA GLU A 245 -0.01 14.84 23.91
C GLU A 245 -1.50 14.54 23.84
N LYS A 246 -2.29 15.47 23.29
CA LYS A 246 -3.73 15.32 23.09
C LYS A 246 -4.07 14.53 21.83
N GLU A 247 -3.13 14.43 20.89
CA GLU A 247 -3.28 13.85 19.54
C GLU A 247 -4.34 14.59 18.71
N ILE A 248 -4.16 15.90 18.59
CA ILE A 248 -5.03 16.79 17.81
C ILE A 248 -4.20 17.39 16.68
N LEU A 249 -4.63 17.17 15.43
CA LEU A 249 -4.12 17.92 14.29
C LEU A 249 -4.92 19.23 14.17
N TYR A 250 -4.19 20.33 14.07
CA TYR A 250 -4.75 21.65 13.84
C TYR A 250 -4.46 22.09 12.40
N ILE A 251 -5.52 22.38 11.63
CA ILE A 251 -5.45 23.04 10.32
C ILE A 251 -5.76 24.51 10.53
N VAL A 252 -4.78 25.38 10.29
CA VAL A 252 -4.87 26.82 10.46
C VAL A 252 -5.28 27.46 9.14
N GLY A 253 -6.52 27.94 9.07
CA GLY A 253 -7.04 28.74 7.96
C GLY A 253 -7.05 30.24 8.26
N ASN A 254 -7.44 31.05 7.28
CA ASN A 254 -7.41 32.51 7.40
C ASN A 254 -8.48 33.07 8.35
N GLU A 255 -9.60 32.38 8.55
CA GLU A 255 -10.74 32.85 9.37
C GLU A 255 -11.08 31.94 10.55
N TYR A 256 -10.48 30.74 10.59
CA TYR A 256 -10.78 29.71 11.58
C TYR A 256 -9.66 28.68 11.64
N ILE A 257 -9.59 27.97 12.77
CA ILE A 257 -8.84 26.73 12.93
C ILE A 257 -9.81 25.54 12.87
N ILE A 258 -9.40 24.46 12.22
CA ILE A 258 -10.04 23.14 12.36
C ILE A 258 -9.16 22.29 13.28
N LYS A 259 -9.74 21.81 14.38
CA LYS A 259 -9.21 20.70 15.19
C LYS A 259 -9.69 19.39 14.59
N TYR A 260 -8.82 18.39 14.49
CA TYR A 260 -9.14 17.02 14.12
C TYR A 260 -8.52 16.04 15.12
N ALA A 261 -9.36 15.34 15.88
CA ALA A 261 -8.94 14.45 16.96
C ALA A 261 -8.63 13.04 16.44
N ILE A 262 -7.35 12.64 16.47
CA ILE A 262 -6.85 11.44 15.77
C ILE A 262 -7.43 10.12 16.29
N ALA A 263 -7.81 10.08 17.57
CA ALA A 263 -8.36 8.88 18.18
C ALA A 263 -9.82 8.62 17.77
N THR A 264 -10.63 9.66 17.61
CA THR A 264 -12.10 9.58 17.38
C THR A 264 -12.54 9.97 15.97
N GLY A 265 -11.66 10.58 15.18
CA GLY A 265 -11.99 11.15 13.87
C GLY A 265 -12.85 12.41 13.93
N LYS A 266 -13.18 12.93 15.13
CA LYS A 266 -14.03 14.11 15.28
C LYS A 266 -13.34 15.39 14.83
N GLN A 267 -14.15 16.31 14.30
CA GLN A 267 -13.72 17.60 13.80
C GLN A 267 -14.48 18.73 14.52
N GLU A 268 -13.75 19.76 14.95
CA GLU A 268 -14.29 21.00 15.54
C GLU A 268 -13.73 22.20 14.76
N ARG A 269 -14.55 23.24 14.52
CA ARG A 269 -14.14 24.46 13.80
C ARG A 269 -14.26 25.69 14.72
N ILE A 270 -13.13 26.32 15.02
CA ILE A 270 -13.06 27.52 15.85
C ILE A 270 -12.87 28.74 14.95
N VAL A 271 -13.93 29.54 14.79
CA VAL A 271 -13.91 30.81 14.06
C VAL A 271 -13.27 31.90 14.93
N TYR A 272 -12.42 32.74 14.32
CA TYR A 272 -11.75 33.84 15.03
C TYR A 272 -12.74 34.93 15.42
N ALA A 273 -12.74 35.33 16.70
CA ALA A 273 -13.71 36.28 17.24
C ALA A 273 -13.52 37.72 16.72
N ASP A 274 -12.31 38.05 16.27
CA ASP A 274 -11.86 39.37 15.81
C ASP A 274 -11.41 39.37 14.33
N GLY A 275 -11.88 38.39 13.54
CA GLY A 275 -11.79 38.40 12.06
C GLY A 275 -10.57 37.71 11.44
N PRO A 276 -10.34 37.88 10.11
CA PRO A 276 -9.37 37.09 9.35
C PRO A 276 -7.90 37.45 9.62
N LEU A 277 -7.04 36.45 9.84
CA LEU A 277 -5.64 36.56 10.27
C LEU A 277 -4.72 37.31 9.27
N GLY A 278 -5.12 37.37 7.99
CA GLY A 278 -4.30 37.91 6.90
C GLY A 278 -3.32 36.86 6.36
N LEU A 279 -3.66 35.57 6.46
CA LEU A 279 -2.75 34.44 6.27
C LEU A 279 -2.09 34.44 4.87
N LEU A 280 -0.75 34.50 4.84
CA LEU A 280 0.03 34.64 3.60
C LEU A 280 0.61 33.31 3.08
N GLN A 281 0.67 33.18 1.76
CA GLN A 281 1.18 32.00 1.06
C GLN A 281 2.65 31.72 1.42
N GLY A 282 2.87 30.60 2.12
CA GLY A 282 4.17 30.17 2.64
C GLY A 282 4.38 30.35 4.15
N ASN A 283 3.37 30.82 4.90
CA ASN A 283 3.37 30.76 6.36
C ASN A 283 3.54 29.31 6.88
N GLN A 284 3.92 29.17 8.14
CA GLN A 284 4.06 27.88 8.82
C GLN A 284 3.46 27.93 10.22
N SER A 285 2.82 26.83 10.62
CA SER A 285 2.28 26.64 11.97
C SER A 285 3.14 25.64 12.76
N LEU A 286 3.13 25.77 14.08
CA LEU A 286 3.74 24.84 15.02
C LEU A 286 2.92 24.81 16.32
N TYR A 287 2.76 23.63 16.92
CA TYR A 287 2.25 23.52 18.30
C TYR A 287 3.43 23.45 19.27
N VAL A 288 3.33 24.10 20.43
CA VAL A 288 4.40 24.11 21.43
C VAL A 288 3.84 23.65 22.77
N ASP A 289 4.15 22.40 23.15
CA ASP A 289 3.60 21.71 24.33
C ASP A 289 3.71 22.56 25.60
N GLN A 290 4.89 23.15 25.85
CA GLN A 290 5.17 23.93 27.06
C GLN A 290 4.36 25.23 27.18
N GLU A 291 3.88 25.76 26.05
CA GLU A 291 3.03 26.97 25.99
C GLU A 291 1.55 26.58 25.80
N ASN A 292 1.24 25.29 25.62
CA ASN A 292 -0.09 24.73 25.33
C ASN A 292 -0.82 25.44 24.16
N SER A 293 -0.07 26.06 23.22
CA SER A 293 -0.59 27.00 22.23
C SER A 293 -0.09 26.72 20.81
N ILE A 294 -0.91 27.15 19.83
CA ILE A 294 -0.58 27.15 18.41
C ILE A 294 0.13 28.45 18.08
N PHE A 295 1.29 28.33 17.45
CA PHE A 295 2.03 29.46 16.89
C PHE A 295 1.98 29.40 15.36
N ASN A 296 1.91 30.57 14.73
CA ASN A 296 2.04 30.73 13.30
C ASN A 296 3.07 31.83 13.01
N TYR A 297 3.88 31.64 11.97
CA TYR A 297 4.86 32.65 11.53
C TYR A 297 4.93 32.76 10.00
N PHE A 298 5.35 33.94 9.54
CA PHE A 298 5.65 34.23 8.15
C PHE A 298 7.06 34.86 8.04
N PRO A 299 8.05 34.18 7.42
CA PRO A 299 9.46 34.62 7.45
C PRO A 299 9.70 36.05 6.96
N ASP A 300 9.05 36.46 5.87
CA ASP A 300 9.34 37.71 5.18
C ASP A 300 8.75 38.96 5.89
N GLN A 301 7.82 38.76 6.83
CA GLN A 301 7.39 39.79 7.79
C GLN A 301 8.06 39.64 9.16
N GLN A 302 8.87 38.60 9.37
CA GLN A 302 9.50 38.23 10.65
C GLN A 302 8.53 38.16 11.83
N LEU A 303 7.24 37.94 11.55
CA LEU A 303 6.16 38.03 12.51
C LEU A 303 5.81 36.63 13.04
N LEU A 304 5.96 36.47 14.35
CA LEU A 304 5.41 35.36 15.13
C LEU A 304 4.14 35.81 15.86
N THR A 305 3.09 35.00 15.76
CA THR A 305 1.80 35.18 16.46
C THR A 305 1.34 33.87 17.10
N SER A 306 0.70 33.95 18.27
CA SER A 306 0.09 32.83 18.98
C SER A 306 -1.44 32.91 18.99
N PHE A 307 -2.10 31.75 19.03
CA PHE A 307 -3.55 31.64 19.18
C PHE A 307 -3.95 31.45 20.65
N ASN A 308 -4.97 32.19 21.10
CA ASN A 308 -5.60 31.97 22.40
C ASN A 308 -6.99 31.35 22.17
N GLU A 309 -7.19 30.13 22.70
CA GLU A 309 -8.42 29.35 22.46
C GLU A 309 -9.65 29.87 23.21
N GLU A 310 -9.46 30.49 24.39
CA GLU A 310 -10.56 31.04 25.22
C GLU A 310 -11.20 32.29 24.58
N THR A 311 -10.37 33.23 24.15
CA THR A 311 -10.80 34.44 23.44
C THR A 311 -11.11 34.16 21.96
N ARG A 312 -10.54 33.08 21.41
CA ARG A 312 -10.53 32.73 19.98
C ARG A 312 -9.91 33.83 19.11
N THR A 313 -8.81 34.43 19.58
CA THR A 313 -8.10 35.52 18.90
C THR A 313 -6.62 35.17 18.68
N TRP A 314 -5.99 35.87 17.73
CA TRP A 314 -4.55 35.80 17.47
C TRP A 314 -3.84 37.03 18.03
N SER A 315 -2.67 36.83 18.65
CA SER A 315 -1.90 37.90 19.31
C SER A 315 -1.51 39.07 18.39
N LYS A 316 -1.37 38.80 17.09
CA LYS A 316 -0.99 39.72 16.00
C LYS A 316 -1.58 39.20 14.70
N ARG A 317 -1.69 40.09 13.70
CA ARG A 317 -2.19 39.82 12.35
C ARG A 317 -1.14 40.19 11.31
N TYR A 318 -1.18 39.55 10.14
CA TYR A 318 -0.29 39.88 9.02
C TYR A 318 -0.84 41.07 8.22
N SER A 319 0.06 41.89 7.68
CA SER A 319 -0.30 42.81 6.60
C SER A 319 -0.38 42.06 5.27
N THR A 320 -1.08 42.62 4.28
CA THR A 320 -0.97 42.13 2.88
C THR A 320 0.48 42.24 2.39
N GLY A 321 0.89 41.34 1.50
CA GLY A 321 2.28 41.23 1.06
C GLY A 321 2.48 40.28 -0.12
N GLN A 322 3.74 40.09 -0.51
CA GLN A 322 4.13 39.14 -1.56
C GLN A 322 4.22 37.70 -1.01
N THR A 323 4.30 36.72 -1.92
CA THR A 323 4.59 35.32 -1.57
C THR A 323 6.00 35.17 -0.98
N THR A 324 6.20 34.21 -0.08
CA THR A 324 7.46 34.05 0.67
C THR A 324 8.68 33.79 -0.23
N ALA A 325 9.86 34.21 0.23
CA ALA A 325 11.15 33.76 -0.29
C ALA A 325 11.60 32.40 0.28
N TYR A 326 10.89 31.81 1.25
CA TYR A 326 11.37 30.70 2.10
C TYR A 326 10.46 29.45 2.05
N TRP A 327 9.86 29.16 0.89
CA TRP A 327 9.04 27.97 0.67
C TRP A 327 9.81 26.69 0.99
N HIS A 328 9.15 25.73 1.65
CA HIS A 328 9.75 24.48 2.11
C HIS A 328 11.01 24.65 2.98
N SER A 329 11.16 25.78 3.68
CA SER A 329 12.08 25.88 4.81
C SER A 329 11.71 24.84 5.87
N ASN A 330 12.71 24.21 6.49
CA ASN A 330 12.48 23.31 7.61
C ASN A 330 12.35 24.12 8.92
N LYS A 331 11.57 23.58 9.87
CA LYS A 331 11.25 24.26 11.13
C LYS A 331 11.31 23.31 12.32
N PHE A 332 11.73 23.80 13.49
CA PHE A 332 11.53 23.10 14.76
C PHE A 332 11.56 24.03 15.97
N PHE A 333 11.00 23.59 17.09
CA PHE A 333 11.15 24.25 18.39
C PHE A 333 12.26 23.60 19.21
N SER A 334 13.17 24.42 19.74
CA SER A 334 14.23 23.99 20.66
C SER A 334 13.80 24.20 22.10
N LYS A 335 13.70 23.09 22.85
CA LYS A 335 13.36 23.11 24.29
C LYS A 335 14.48 23.68 25.17
N SER A 336 15.71 23.85 24.63
CA SER A 336 16.89 24.26 25.41
C SER A 336 17.03 25.78 25.61
N ASP A 337 16.62 26.57 24.62
CA ASP A 337 16.68 28.04 24.59
C ASP A 337 15.30 28.69 24.36
N SER A 338 14.24 27.88 24.28
CA SER A 338 12.85 28.28 24.00
C SER A 338 12.73 29.17 22.75
N SER A 339 13.21 28.64 21.63
CA SER A 339 13.22 29.33 20.33
C SER A 339 12.80 28.40 19.19
N ILE A 340 12.08 28.96 18.20
CA ILE A 340 11.79 28.27 16.93
C ILE A 340 12.95 28.52 15.98
N TYR A 341 13.57 27.46 15.45
CA TYR A 341 14.60 27.55 14.42
C TYR A 341 13.98 27.28 13.04
N VAL A 342 14.42 28.06 12.03
CA VAL A 342 13.95 28.01 10.65
C VAL A 342 15.16 27.92 9.72
N LEU A 343 15.18 26.96 8.80
CA LEU A 343 16.36 26.61 8.00
C LEU A 343 16.05 26.46 6.51
N GLY A 344 16.81 27.16 5.66
CA GLY A 344 16.85 26.98 4.22
C GLY A 344 15.56 27.37 3.49
N GLY A 345 15.15 26.55 2.52
CA GLY A 345 13.97 26.81 1.68
C GLY A 345 14.32 27.44 0.32
N TYR A 346 13.29 27.81 -0.43
CA TYR A 346 13.39 28.30 -1.81
C TYR A 346 12.41 29.43 -2.09
N GLY A 347 12.81 30.35 -2.97
CA GLY A 347 11.97 31.44 -3.46
C GLY A 347 12.79 32.46 -4.22
N TYR A 348 12.15 33.18 -5.14
CA TYR A 348 12.79 34.11 -6.07
C TYR A 348 14.02 33.49 -6.76
N PHE A 349 13.83 32.30 -7.35
CA PHE A 349 14.85 31.52 -8.07
C PHE A 349 16.10 31.14 -7.25
N THR A 350 16.02 31.23 -5.92
CA THR A 350 17.17 31.08 -5.01
C THR A 350 16.85 30.08 -3.90
N TYR A 351 17.53 28.92 -3.92
CA TYR A 351 17.63 28.01 -2.78
C TYR A 351 18.46 28.66 -1.67
N LYS A 352 18.15 28.36 -0.40
CA LYS A 352 18.74 29.04 0.76
C LYS A 352 19.39 28.05 1.72
N ASN A 353 20.43 28.49 2.42
CA ASN A 353 21.07 27.78 3.53
C ASN A 353 21.08 28.59 4.84
N GLN A 354 20.40 29.75 4.86
CA GLN A 354 20.23 30.60 6.02
C GLN A 354 19.53 29.83 7.15
N LEU A 355 20.08 29.95 8.35
CA LEU A 355 19.46 29.53 9.61
C LEU A 355 19.04 30.81 10.35
N SER A 356 17.77 30.88 10.74
CA SER A 356 17.27 31.92 11.63
C SER A 356 16.63 31.28 12.87
N LYS A 357 16.50 32.06 13.94
CA LYS A 357 15.78 31.68 15.17
C LYS A 357 14.78 32.76 15.56
N ILE A 358 13.69 32.33 16.18
CA ILE A 358 12.62 33.19 16.70
C ILE A 358 12.53 32.94 18.21
N SER A 359 12.85 33.93 19.01
CA SER A 359 12.76 33.86 20.48
C SER A 359 11.31 33.89 20.93
N MET A 360 10.82 32.83 21.58
CA MET A 360 9.41 32.74 22.03
C MET A 360 9.06 33.82 23.06
N LYS A 361 10.03 34.26 23.86
CA LYS A 361 9.85 35.23 24.96
C LYS A 361 9.41 36.62 24.50
N ASN A 362 9.65 36.98 23.24
CA ASN A 362 9.40 38.33 22.71
C ASN A 362 9.14 38.38 21.19
N GLY A 363 9.10 37.22 20.50
CA GLY A 363 8.92 37.13 19.05
C GLY A 363 10.06 37.73 18.21
N GLN A 364 11.25 37.92 18.79
CA GLN A 364 12.40 38.49 18.06
C GLN A 364 12.99 37.48 17.08
N TRP A 365 13.02 37.84 15.80
CA TRP A 365 13.71 37.11 14.74
C TRP A 365 15.19 37.48 14.72
N GLN A 366 16.08 36.50 14.60
CA GLN A 366 17.53 36.68 14.55
C GLN A 366 18.16 35.68 13.58
N ASP A 367 19.10 36.11 12.75
CA ASP A 367 19.90 35.19 11.95
C ASP A 367 21.00 34.54 12.79
N VAL A 368 21.31 33.28 12.46
CA VAL A 368 22.23 32.42 13.20
C VAL A 368 23.42 32.11 12.29
N VAL A 369 24.55 32.77 12.57
CA VAL A 369 25.83 32.47 11.91
C VAL A 369 26.33 31.12 12.43
N LEU A 370 26.46 30.14 11.55
CA LEU A 370 27.00 28.82 11.86
C LEU A 370 28.52 28.88 12.02
N THR A 371 29.04 28.29 13.10
CA THR A 371 30.49 28.19 13.39
C THR A 371 31.21 27.30 12.37
N GLU A 372 30.55 26.19 12.00
CA GLU A 372 30.97 25.25 10.96
C GLU A 372 29.72 24.70 10.25
N THR A 373 29.76 24.53 8.93
CA THR A 373 28.59 24.02 8.20
C THR A 373 28.94 23.17 6.98
N ALA A 374 28.32 21.99 6.91
CA ALA A 374 28.17 21.16 5.73
C ALA A 374 26.87 21.47 4.96
N TYR A 375 26.03 22.40 5.43
CA TYR A 375 24.71 22.69 4.86
C TYR A 375 24.80 23.54 3.60
N THR A 376 24.48 22.92 2.46
CA THR A 376 24.40 23.57 1.16
C THR A 376 22.97 24.06 0.85
N PRO A 377 22.80 25.17 0.11
CA PRO A 377 21.49 25.73 -0.20
C PRO A 377 20.51 24.72 -0.83
N ARG A 378 19.33 24.59 -0.21
CA ARG A 378 18.33 23.57 -0.57
C ARG A 378 16.92 23.84 -0.01
N TYR A 379 15.96 23.12 -0.57
CA TYR A 379 14.58 22.95 -0.10
C TYR A 379 14.12 21.50 -0.30
N LEU A 380 12.88 21.16 0.06
CA LEU A 380 12.31 19.80 -0.06
C LEU A 380 13.13 18.72 0.69
N SER A 381 13.80 19.16 1.75
CA SER A 381 14.51 18.38 2.76
C SER A 381 13.59 18.04 3.92
N SER A 382 13.91 16.99 4.67
CA SER A 382 13.17 16.60 5.89
C SER A 382 13.93 16.98 7.15
N LEU A 383 13.24 17.38 8.22
CA LEU A 383 13.86 17.68 9.52
C LEU A 383 13.16 16.93 10.66
N GLY A 384 13.95 16.32 11.54
CA GLY A 384 13.47 15.60 12.73
C GLY A 384 14.27 15.98 13.97
N VAL A 385 13.63 16.05 15.13
CA VAL A 385 14.20 16.62 16.35
C VAL A 385 14.56 15.55 17.38
N THR A 386 15.61 15.80 18.15
CA THR A 386 16.01 15.05 19.36
C THR A 386 16.41 16.03 20.46
N ASP A 387 16.50 15.57 21.71
CA ASP A 387 16.92 16.40 22.86
C ASP A 387 18.32 17.03 22.71
N LYS A 388 19.12 16.56 21.73
CA LYS A 388 20.49 17.03 21.45
C LYS A 388 20.57 18.00 20.26
N GLY A 389 19.51 18.18 19.49
CA GLY A 389 19.55 18.89 18.21
C GLY A 389 18.73 18.21 17.11
N ALA A 390 18.81 18.75 15.90
CA ALA A 390 17.96 18.35 14.77
C ALA A 390 18.74 17.61 13.69
N TYR A 391 18.18 16.51 13.18
CA TYR A 391 18.66 15.82 11.98
C TYR A 391 17.97 16.39 10.75
N ILE A 392 18.74 16.63 9.69
CA ILE A 392 18.24 17.15 8.40
C ILE A 392 18.60 16.12 7.33
N LEU A 393 17.64 15.77 6.49
CA LEU A 393 17.77 14.71 5.48
C LEU A 393 17.52 15.26 4.07
N GLY A 394 18.57 15.16 3.24
CA GLY A 394 18.50 15.33 1.80
C GLY A 394 17.98 16.69 1.32
N GLY A 395 17.18 16.68 0.26
CA GLY A 395 16.58 17.87 -0.37
C GLY A 395 17.01 18.05 -1.83
N TYR A 396 16.76 19.23 -2.39
CA TYR A 396 17.15 19.60 -3.76
C TYR A 396 17.76 21.00 -3.79
N GLY A 397 18.82 21.22 -4.56
CA GLY A 397 19.47 22.53 -4.70
C GLY A 397 20.91 22.44 -5.18
N ASN A 398 21.73 23.46 -4.92
CA ASN A 398 23.17 23.46 -5.25
C ASN A 398 23.98 24.37 -4.31
N LYS A 399 25.31 24.28 -4.38
CA LYS A 399 26.24 25.03 -3.53
C LYS A 399 26.14 26.56 -3.64
N SER A 400 25.59 27.09 -4.73
CA SER A 400 25.48 28.53 -5.00
C SER A 400 24.10 29.14 -4.68
N GLY A 401 23.10 28.34 -4.35
CA GLY A 401 21.70 28.79 -4.20
C GLY A 401 20.97 29.12 -5.50
N LYS A 402 21.69 29.49 -6.56
CA LYS A 402 21.16 29.87 -7.89
C LYS A 402 20.46 28.74 -8.63
N GLN A 403 19.18 28.89 -8.97
CA GLN A 403 18.43 27.89 -9.76
C GLN A 403 19.01 27.70 -11.17
N GLU A 404 19.54 28.74 -11.79
CA GLU A 404 20.01 28.72 -13.18
C GLU A 404 21.33 27.95 -13.43
N LEU A 405 21.93 27.36 -12.38
CA LEU A 405 23.13 26.54 -12.48
C LEU A 405 22.78 25.04 -12.50
N ASN A 406 23.48 24.20 -11.74
CA ASN A 406 23.30 22.74 -11.74
C ASN A 406 22.71 22.24 -10.41
N PRO A 407 21.39 22.46 -10.15
CA PRO A 407 20.72 21.89 -9.00
C PRO A 407 20.56 20.38 -9.11
N HIS A 408 20.66 19.70 -7.97
CA HIS A 408 20.67 18.25 -7.86
C HIS A 408 20.01 17.78 -6.57
N TYR A 409 19.66 16.50 -6.54
CA TYR A 409 19.15 15.81 -5.35
C TYR A 409 20.28 15.59 -4.33
N TYR A 410 19.97 15.85 -3.06
CA TYR A 410 20.82 15.55 -1.93
C TYR A 410 20.27 14.32 -1.19
N TYR A 411 21.17 13.41 -0.82
CA TYR A 411 20.87 12.20 -0.04
C TYR A 411 21.76 12.11 1.21
N ASP A 412 22.20 13.25 1.72
CA ASP A 412 22.99 13.37 2.94
C ASP A 412 22.10 13.43 4.19
N LEU A 413 22.55 12.74 5.24
CA LEU A 413 22.02 12.90 6.58
C LEU A 413 22.96 13.83 7.33
N LEU A 414 22.43 14.95 7.80
CA LEU A 414 23.14 16.02 8.50
C LEU A 414 22.58 16.15 9.92
N PHE A 415 23.35 16.75 10.83
CA PHE A 415 22.95 17.05 12.19
C PHE A 415 23.32 18.47 12.57
N PHE A 416 22.32 19.25 13.00
CA PHE A 416 22.49 20.56 13.63
C PHE A 416 22.62 20.41 15.14
N ASP A 417 23.76 20.86 15.66
CA ASP A 417 24.04 21.01 17.08
C ASP A 417 23.75 22.47 17.49
N PRO A 418 22.72 22.74 18.32
CA PRO A 418 22.36 24.09 18.74
C PRO A 418 23.28 24.65 19.84
N VAL A 419 24.10 23.83 20.51
CA VAL A 419 25.03 24.25 21.56
C VAL A 419 26.32 24.78 20.95
N ASN A 420 26.86 24.05 19.96
CA ASN A 420 28.07 24.43 19.22
C ASN A 420 27.78 25.32 17.99
N VAL A 421 26.50 25.43 17.61
CA VAL A 421 25.99 26.19 16.44
C VAL A 421 26.65 25.71 15.14
N THR A 422 26.66 24.39 14.94
CA THR A 422 27.29 23.71 13.78
C THR A 422 26.31 22.79 13.06
N ILE A 423 26.38 22.71 11.73
CA ILE A 423 25.72 21.64 10.96
C ILE A 423 26.78 20.71 10.38
N ARG A 424 26.89 19.50 10.90
CA ARG A 424 27.85 18.48 10.44
C ARG A 424 27.18 17.37 9.64
N LYS A 425 27.93 16.74 8.74
CA LYS A 425 27.47 15.56 8.01
C LYS A 425 27.63 14.29 8.85
N ILE A 426 26.60 13.46 8.88
CA ILE A 426 26.59 12.15 9.55
C ILE A 426 26.84 11.04 8.53
N ALA A 427 26.09 11.04 7.43
CA ALA A 427 26.16 10.00 6.41
C ALA A 427 25.74 10.50 5.02
N ASN A 428 25.89 9.64 4.01
CA ASN A 428 24.96 9.60 2.88
C ASN A 428 24.06 8.38 3.08
N LEU A 429 22.81 8.46 2.68
CA LEU A 429 21.99 7.29 2.43
C LEU A 429 22.61 6.49 1.26
N PRO A 430 22.41 5.17 1.18
CA PRO A 430 22.75 4.40 -0.01
C PRO A 430 22.03 5.00 -1.22
N ILE A 431 22.76 5.18 -2.33
CA ILE A 431 22.17 5.67 -3.58
C ILE A 431 21.23 4.60 -4.11
N ILE A 432 19.94 4.93 -4.15
CA ILE A 432 18.90 4.15 -4.81
C ILE A 432 18.78 4.67 -6.26
N ASP A 433 18.47 3.80 -7.21
CA ASP A 433 18.34 4.10 -8.66
C ASP A 433 17.20 5.09 -9.05
N GLN A 434 16.66 5.88 -8.11
CA GLN A 434 15.50 6.73 -8.30
C GLN A 434 15.75 8.14 -7.76
N GLU A 435 15.29 9.16 -8.48
CA GLU A 435 15.34 10.56 -8.06
C GLU A 435 14.16 10.90 -7.14
N TYR A 436 14.44 11.29 -5.90
CA TYR A 436 13.38 11.64 -4.94
C TYR A 436 13.73 12.80 -4.00
N ILE A 437 12.67 13.43 -3.50
CA ILE A 437 12.63 14.57 -2.59
C ILE A 437 11.74 14.22 -1.38
N PHE A 438 11.92 14.94 -0.27
CA PHE A 438 11.34 14.58 1.02
C PHE A 438 10.19 15.52 1.42
N GLY A 439 9.28 15.01 2.25
CA GLY A 439 8.36 15.85 3.02
C GLY A 439 9.10 16.61 4.13
N ASN A 440 8.53 17.73 4.60
CA ASN A 440 9.25 18.71 5.42
C ASN A 440 9.67 18.18 6.81
N SER A 441 8.92 17.21 7.36
CA SER A 441 9.14 16.67 8.71
C SER A 441 9.50 15.18 8.71
N MET A 442 10.38 14.83 9.64
CA MET A 442 10.88 13.48 9.88
C MET A 442 10.61 13.07 11.32
N VAL A 443 9.81 12.02 11.51
CA VAL A 443 9.55 11.42 12.82
C VAL A 443 10.78 10.61 13.26
N ILE A 444 11.25 10.81 14.49
CA ILE A 444 12.34 10.03 15.08
C ILE A 444 11.81 9.23 16.26
N VAL A 445 12.10 7.92 16.30
CA VAL A 445 11.75 7.03 17.41
C VAL A 445 12.96 6.18 17.78
N GLY A 446 13.58 6.48 18.92
CA GLY A 446 14.83 5.83 19.33
C GLY A 446 15.97 6.16 18.37
N SER A 447 16.53 5.13 17.71
CA SER A 447 17.57 5.31 16.69
C SER A 447 17.06 5.19 15.24
N GLN A 448 15.75 5.05 15.03
CA GLN A 448 15.13 5.00 13.70
C GLN A 448 14.45 6.33 13.38
N TYR A 449 14.46 6.70 12.11
CA TYR A 449 13.69 7.81 11.56
C TYR A 449 12.68 7.32 10.52
N TYR A 450 11.67 8.14 10.27
CA TYR A 450 10.63 7.93 9.27
C TYR A 450 10.33 9.28 8.58
N THR A 451 10.29 9.29 7.26
CA THR A 451 10.05 10.49 6.43
C THR A 451 9.18 10.14 5.23
N LEU A 452 8.46 11.13 4.69
CA LEU A 452 7.77 11.00 3.42
C LEU A 452 8.76 11.25 2.27
N THR A 453 8.61 10.53 1.16
CA THR A 453 9.45 10.64 -0.04
C THR A 453 8.61 10.53 -1.33
N HIS A 454 8.96 11.28 -2.37
CA HIS A 454 8.21 11.41 -3.63
C HIS A 454 9.09 11.93 -4.79
N THR A 455 8.58 11.90 -6.02
CA THR A 455 9.31 12.42 -7.21
C THR A 455 9.04 13.91 -7.44
N LYS A 456 10.08 14.69 -7.77
CA LYS A 456 9.96 16.15 -7.97
C LYS A 456 9.21 16.56 -9.25
N ASN A 457 9.30 15.78 -10.32
CA ASN A 457 9.01 16.24 -11.68
C ASN A 457 7.71 15.63 -12.28
N VAL A 458 6.80 15.17 -11.42
CA VAL A 458 5.50 14.57 -11.80
C VAL A 458 4.42 15.23 -10.93
N PHE A 459 3.35 15.72 -11.56
CA PHE A 459 2.25 16.39 -10.85
C PHE A 459 1.40 15.41 -10.05
N ASP A 460 0.74 14.45 -10.73
CA ASP A 460 0.05 13.34 -10.06
C ASP A 460 1.06 12.24 -9.71
N THR A 461 1.83 12.48 -8.64
CA THR A 461 2.83 11.54 -8.11
C THR A 461 2.25 10.73 -6.94
N SER A 462 3.10 9.94 -6.29
CA SER A 462 2.77 9.30 -5.02
C SER A 462 3.85 9.56 -3.97
N ILE A 463 3.41 9.67 -2.71
CA ILE A 463 4.25 9.69 -1.52
C ILE A 463 4.39 8.26 -0.99
N ARG A 464 5.62 7.88 -0.64
CA ARG A 464 5.93 6.67 0.13
C ARG A 464 6.55 7.03 1.47
N LEU A 465 6.45 6.10 2.44
CA LEU A 465 7.18 6.20 3.71
C LEU A 465 8.57 5.59 3.54
N LEU A 466 9.61 6.37 3.77
CA LEU A 466 10.99 5.91 3.90
C LEU A 466 11.38 5.89 5.38
N SER A 467 12.06 4.84 5.80
CA SER A 467 12.69 4.73 7.12
C SER A 467 14.17 4.43 6.98
N GLY A 468 14.94 4.72 8.02
CA GLY A 468 16.34 4.36 8.16
C GLY A 468 16.81 4.61 9.59
N ARG A 469 18.10 4.39 9.84
CA ARG A 469 18.74 4.68 11.13
C ARG A 469 19.41 6.05 11.13
N LEU A 470 19.55 6.67 12.30
CA LEU A 470 20.22 7.97 12.48
C LEU A 470 21.73 7.95 12.17
N ASP A 471 22.30 6.78 11.85
CA ASP A 471 23.66 6.58 11.33
C ASP A 471 23.70 6.47 9.78
N GLY A 472 22.55 6.59 9.10
CA GLY A 472 22.40 6.50 7.64
C GLY A 472 22.17 5.08 7.10
N THR A 473 22.13 4.06 7.96
CA THR A 473 21.99 2.65 7.55
C THR A 473 20.53 2.14 7.59
N GLU A 474 20.31 0.87 7.24
CA GLU A 474 19.01 0.17 7.26
C GLU A 474 17.87 0.91 6.52
N VAL A 475 18.17 1.61 5.43
CA VAL A 475 17.16 2.34 4.65
C VAL A 475 16.15 1.37 4.02
N LYS A 476 14.87 1.56 4.34
CA LYS A 476 13.74 0.80 3.78
C LYS A 476 12.64 1.76 3.30
N VAL A 477 11.90 1.35 2.28
CA VAL A 477 10.74 2.08 1.76
C VAL A 477 9.52 1.18 1.87
N LEU A 478 8.40 1.74 2.35
CA LEU A 478 7.12 1.03 2.44
C LEU A 478 6.60 0.76 1.02
N SER A 479 6.06 -0.44 0.80
CA SER A 479 5.54 -0.83 -0.52
C SER A 479 4.31 -0.03 -0.94
N ASP A 480 3.49 0.38 0.03
CA ASP A 480 2.27 1.16 -0.18
C ASP A 480 2.53 2.67 -0.28
N SER A 481 1.63 3.38 -0.96
CA SER A 481 1.83 4.77 -1.34
C SER A 481 0.55 5.61 -1.37
N ILE A 482 0.68 6.87 -0.95
CA ILE A 482 -0.37 7.89 -0.94
C ILE A 482 -0.40 8.64 -2.28
N PRO A 483 -1.56 8.78 -2.97
CA PRO A 483 -1.68 9.67 -4.14
C PRO A 483 -1.44 11.14 -3.75
N TYR A 484 -0.59 11.86 -4.48
CA TYR A 484 -0.16 13.22 -4.11
C TYR A 484 0.00 14.14 -5.31
N LYS A 485 -0.70 15.28 -5.28
CA LYS A 485 -0.55 16.38 -6.25
C LYS A 485 0.67 17.22 -5.88
N PHE A 486 1.77 17.13 -6.62
CA PHE A 486 2.98 17.93 -6.41
C PHE A 486 3.15 19.05 -7.45
N SER A 487 3.12 20.30 -7.00
CA SER A 487 3.30 21.50 -7.82
C SER A 487 4.23 22.49 -7.11
N ASP A 488 5.43 22.00 -6.80
CA ASP A 488 6.54 22.77 -6.23
C ASP A 488 6.16 23.52 -4.95
N ILE A 489 5.97 24.84 -5.02
CA ILE A 489 5.59 25.69 -3.88
C ILE A 489 4.09 25.61 -3.50
N LYS A 490 3.20 25.15 -4.40
CA LYS A 490 1.76 25.00 -4.12
C LYS A 490 1.42 23.74 -3.30
N SER A 491 2.35 22.79 -3.24
CA SER A 491 2.16 21.52 -2.54
C SER A 491 3.06 21.45 -1.32
N TYR A 492 2.56 20.90 -0.23
CA TYR A 492 3.33 20.68 1.00
C TYR A 492 2.98 19.31 1.60
N SER A 493 3.92 18.70 2.33
CA SER A 493 3.69 17.43 3.02
C SER A 493 4.44 17.37 4.35
N ASP A 494 3.74 16.88 5.38
CA ASP A 494 4.17 16.84 6.77
C ASP A 494 3.90 15.44 7.38
N LEU A 495 4.62 15.09 8.44
CA LEU A 495 4.57 13.75 9.04
C LEU A 495 4.64 13.83 10.57
N PHE A 496 3.59 13.36 11.24
CA PHE A 496 3.46 13.41 12.70
C PHE A 496 3.34 12.01 13.31
N TYR A 497 3.56 11.89 14.62
CA TYR A 497 3.47 10.62 15.37
C TYR A 497 2.51 10.70 16.57
N ALA A 498 1.31 10.13 16.39
CA ALA A 498 0.33 9.94 17.44
C ALA A 498 0.82 8.85 18.41
N THR A 499 1.40 9.29 19.53
CA THR A 499 2.19 8.45 20.44
C THR A 499 1.35 7.52 21.32
N ARG A 500 0.10 7.89 21.62
CA ARG A 500 -0.87 7.12 22.44
C ARG A 500 -1.71 6.20 21.54
N SER A 501 -2.17 6.70 20.39
CA SER A 501 -2.87 5.95 19.35
C SER A 501 -1.96 5.00 18.56
N LYS A 502 -0.64 5.18 18.64
CA LYS A 502 0.39 4.44 17.88
C LYS A 502 0.14 4.49 16.37
N LYS A 503 0.04 5.71 15.83
CA LYS A 503 -0.11 5.97 14.38
C LYS A 503 0.92 6.98 13.88
N LEU A 504 1.46 6.74 12.68
CA LEU A 504 2.03 7.80 11.85
C LEU A 504 0.90 8.51 11.10
N LEU A 505 1.06 9.81 10.89
CA LEU A 505 0.07 10.67 10.24
C LEU A 505 0.76 11.44 9.12
N ALA A 506 0.50 11.05 7.88
CA ALA A 506 0.95 11.80 6.70
C ALA A 506 -0.13 12.82 6.34
N VAL A 507 0.26 14.09 6.25
CA VAL A 507 -0.66 15.20 5.96
C VAL A 507 -0.18 15.91 4.71
N THR A 508 -1.01 15.95 3.68
CA THR A 508 -0.67 16.53 2.37
C THR A 508 -1.58 17.73 2.09
N LEU A 509 -0.96 18.85 1.72
CA LEU A 509 -1.64 20.10 1.37
C LEU A 509 -1.40 20.42 -0.10
N PHE A 510 -2.44 20.93 -0.79
CA PHE A 510 -2.36 21.48 -2.13
C PHE A 510 -3.22 22.75 -2.24
N ASP A 511 -2.57 23.91 -2.37
CA ASP A 511 -3.24 25.21 -2.56
C ASP A 511 -3.41 25.49 -4.06
N ASN A 512 -4.65 25.50 -4.56
CA ASN A 512 -4.91 25.80 -5.97
C ASN A 512 -4.78 27.31 -6.28
N GLY A 513 -4.93 28.18 -5.27
CA GLY A 513 -5.01 29.64 -5.35
C GLY A 513 -6.33 30.21 -4.81
N GLU A 514 -7.37 29.38 -4.73
CA GLU A 514 -8.71 29.71 -4.22
C GLU A 514 -8.99 29.01 -2.87
N GLN A 515 -8.39 27.83 -2.67
CA GLN A 515 -8.58 26.95 -1.52
C GLN A 515 -7.41 25.99 -1.35
N THR A 516 -7.19 25.54 -0.12
CA THR A 516 -6.25 24.47 0.20
C THR A 516 -6.99 23.15 0.37
N GLU A 517 -6.66 22.16 -0.45
CA GLU A 517 -7.04 20.74 -0.27
C GLU A 517 -6.09 20.13 0.79
N VAL A 518 -6.63 19.65 1.91
CA VAL A 518 -5.87 19.03 3.01
C VAL A 518 -6.34 17.59 3.19
N LYS A 519 -5.46 16.63 2.93
CA LYS A 519 -5.73 15.19 3.11
C LYS A 519 -4.87 14.63 4.24
N ILE A 520 -5.50 13.82 5.09
CA ILE A 520 -4.90 13.24 6.29
C ILE A 520 -4.96 11.72 6.15
N TYR A 521 -3.81 11.07 6.18
CA TYR A 521 -3.66 9.63 6.08
C TYR A 521 -3.03 9.08 7.37
N SER A 522 -3.46 7.89 7.80
CA SER A 522 -2.87 7.21 8.96
C SER A 522 -2.39 5.80 8.66
N LEU A 523 -1.33 5.41 9.37
CA LEU A 523 -0.68 4.09 9.31
C LEU A 523 -0.28 3.69 10.73
N ASN A 524 -0.59 2.47 11.16
CA ASN A 524 -0.26 2.01 12.51
C ASN A 524 1.26 1.82 12.68
N PHE A 525 1.73 2.10 13.89
CA PHE A 525 3.14 2.04 14.27
C PHE A 525 3.45 0.82 15.16
N PRO A 526 4.60 0.13 14.97
CA PRO A 526 5.61 0.37 13.94
C PRO A 526 5.14 -0.10 12.54
N PRO A 527 5.49 0.62 11.46
CA PRO A 527 5.17 0.18 10.10
C PRO A 527 5.92 -1.11 9.74
N GLN A 528 5.27 -2.00 8.99
CA GLN A 528 5.83 -3.28 8.55
C GLN A 528 6.37 -3.17 7.11
N PHE A 529 7.67 -2.93 6.99
CA PHE A 529 8.38 -3.03 5.72
C PHE A 529 8.50 -4.51 5.29
N LEU A 530 7.96 -4.85 4.13
CA LEU A 530 8.11 -6.17 3.53
C LEU A 530 9.43 -6.25 2.76
N ASP A 531 10.41 -7.00 3.27
CA ASP A 531 11.55 -7.41 2.46
C ASP A 531 11.08 -8.43 1.41
N PRO A 532 11.40 -8.28 0.11
CA PRO A 532 10.95 -9.21 -0.94
C PRO A 532 11.34 -10.67 -0.68
N ALA A 533 12.48 -10.90 -0.01
CA ALA A 533 12.92 -12.22 0.40
C ALA A 533 11.90 -12.96 1.30
N THR A 534 11.21 -12.25 2.19
CA THR A 534 10.22 -12.85 3.11
C THR A 534 9.00 -13.43 2.40
N ILE A 535 8.63 -12.87 1.25
CA ILE A 535 7.49 -13.34 0.43
C ILE A 535 7.84 -14.66 -0.28
N SER A 536 9.12 -14.97 -0.46
CA SER A 536 9.59 -16.22 -1.09
C SER A 536 9.52 -17.48 -0.21
N ASN A 537 9.01 -17.36 1.04
CA ASN A 537 8.97 -18.46 2.01
C ASN A 537 7.90 -19.54 1.74
N GLY A 538 7.49 -19.74 0.49
CA GLY A 538 6.77 -20.94 0.06
C GLY A 538 7.68 -22.16 0.16
N PHE A 539 7.58 -22.88 1.29
CA PHE A 539 8.44 -24.02 1.65
C PHE A 539 9.93 -23.77 1.44
N VAL A 540 10.55 -23.04 2.38
CA VAL A 540 12.02 -23.00 2.51
C VAL A 540 12.54 -24.40 2.82
N THR A 541 12.84 -25.13 1.76
CA THR A 541 13.58 -26.40 1.79
C THR A 541 15.02 -26.08 2.15
N ASN A 542 15.23 -25.84 3.44
CA ASN A 542 16.50 -25.44 4.03
C ASN A 542 17.60 -26.37 3.51
N LYS A 543 18.55 -25.80 2.74
CA LYS A 543 19.61 -26.58 2.08
C LYS A 543 20.43 -27.37 3.11
N GLY A 544 20.62 -26.86 4.33
CA GLY A 544 21.24 -27.60 5.42
C GLY A 544 20.45 -28.84 5.86
N MET A 545 19.11 -28.80 5.80
CA MET A 545 18.24 -29.94 6.10
C MET A 545 18.26 -30.99 4.97
N ILE A 546 18.33 -30.55 3.70
CA ILE A 546 18.58 -31.46 2.56
C ILE A 546 19.94 -32.14 2.71
N TRP A 547 21.00 -31.39 3.02
CA TRP A 547 22.33 -31.95 3.26
C TRP A 547 22.36 -32.90 4.47
N LEU A 548 21.58 -32.63 5.53
CA LEU A 548 21.39 -33.55 6.66
C LEU A 548 20.68 -34.84 6.25
N LEU A 549 19.62 -34.77 5.43
CA LEU A 549 18.92 -35.95 4.90
C LEU A 549 19.79 -36.76 3.93
N LEU A 550 20.61 -36.10 3.11
CA LEU A 550 21.62 -36.74 2.25
C LEU A 550 22.74 -37.39 3.08
N PHE A 551 23.17 -36.75 4.16
CA PHE A 551 24.15 -37.33 5.09
C PHE A 551 23.59 -38.56 5.81
N PHE A 552 22.38 -38.47 6.37
CA PHE A 552 21.75 -39.61 7.05
C PHE A 552 21.39 -40.76 6.10
N SER A 553 20.89 -40.48 4.88
CA SER A 553 20.68 -41.53 3.88
C SER A 553 22.00 -42.14 3.41
N GLY A 554 23.05 -41.34 3.21
CA GLY A 554 24.41 -41.83 2.95
C GLY A 554 24.95 -42.74 4.07
N VAL A 555 24.74 -42.38 5.33
CA VAL A 555 25.11 -43.20 6.49
C VAL A 555 24.29 -44.50 6.56
N ILE A 556 22.98 -44.45 6.28
CA ILE A 556 22.12 -45.65 6.22
C ILE A 556 22.56 -46.58 5.06
N ILE A 557 22.88 -46.02 3.89
CA ILE A 557 23.42 -46.76 2.75
C ILE A 557 24.78 -47.38 3.10
N LEU A 558 25.67 -46.65 3.78
CA LEU A 558 26.97 -47.15 4.22
C LEU A 558 26.82 -48.30 5.23
N ILE A 559 25.93 -48.17 6.21
CA ILE A 559 25.59 -49.24 7.17
C ILE A 559 25.03 -50.46 6.44
N PHE A 560 24.13 -50.27 5.48
CA PHE A 560 23.58 -51.35 4.66
C PHE A 560 24.65 -52.05 3.82
N PHE A 561 25.56 -51.30 3.18
CA PHE A 561 26.69 -51.86 2.43
C PHE A 561 27.68 -52.61 3.32
N VAL A 562 28.02 -52.09 4.51
CA VAL A 562 28.87 -52.80 5.49
C VAL A 562 28.19 -54.07 6.01
N TRP A 563 26.87 -54.04 6.22
CA TRP A 563 26.10 -55.22 6.63
C TRP A 563 25.99 -56.28 5.52
N ARG A 564 25.85 -55.86 4.26
CA ARG A 564 25.80 -56.73 3.08
C ARG A 564 27.17 -57.31 2.72
N ALA A 565 28.24 -56.52 2.80
CA ALA A 565 29.62 -56.96 2.60
C ALA A 565 30.04 -58.04 3.63
N ARG A 566 29.46 -58.02 4.84
CA ARG A 566 29.63 -59.09 5.85
C ARG A 566 28.86 -60.38 5.56
N LYS A 567 28.06 -60.45 4.48
CA LYS A 567 27.23 -61.63 4.16
C LYS A 567 27.40 -62.24 2.76
N THR A 568 28.14 -61.63 1.83
CA THR A 568 28.33 -62.19 0.48
C THR A 568 29.78 -62.07 -0.01
N ILE A 569 30.65 -62.95 0.50
CA ILE A 569 31.76 -63.49 -0.28
C ILE A 569 31.26 -64.79 -0.91
N SER A 570 31.66 -65.07 -2.17
CA SER A 570 31.06 -66.02 -3.11
C SER A 570 29.63 -65.62 -3.60
N GLY A 571 29.35 -65.57 -4.91
CA GLY A 571 30.26 -65.80 -6.04
C GLY A 571 29.76 -65.34 -7.43
N ARG A 572 30.74 -65.36 -8.35
CA ARG A 572 30.75 -65.28 -9.83
C ARG A 572 29.56 -65.96 -10.57
N LEU A 573 29.27 -65.76 -11.87
CA LEU A 573 29.61 -64.79 -12.95
C LEU A 573 28.70 -65.07 -14.19
N ASN A 574 28.67 -64.16 -15.16
CA ASN A 574 28.40 -64.35 -16.60
C ASN A 574 26.99 -64.74 -17.16
N VAL A 575 26.45 -63.77 -17.91
CA VAL A 575 25.68 -63.77 -19.19
C VAL A 575 26.18 -64.74 -20.31
N PRO A 576 25.61 -64.85 -21.57
CA PRO A 576 24.45 -64.15 -22.22
C PRO A 576 23.54 -65.01 -23.19
N VAL A 577 22.67 -64.34 -23.99
CA VAL A 577 22.02 -64.77 -25.28
C VAL A 577 20.78 -65.70 -25.13
N LYS A 578 19.66 -65.63 -25.89
CA LYS A 578 19.24 -65.12 -27.23
C LYS A 578 17.80 -64.50 -27.12
N LYS A 579 17.39 -63.39 -27.76
CA LYS A 579 17.00 -63.18 -29.19
C LYS A 579 16.02 -64.25 -29.73
N GLU A 580 14.88 -63.96 -30.38
CA GLU A 580 14.24 -62.71 -30.89
C GLU A 580 12.78 -63.05 -31.38
N MET A 581 11.86 -62.21 -31.92
CA MET A 581 11.80 -60.80 -32.38
C MET A 581 10.33 -60.30 -32.53
N SER A 582 9.92 -59.19 -31.88
CA SER A 582 8.92 -58.18 -32.36
C SER A 582 8.64 -57.11 -31.28
N SER A 583 8.28 -55.85 -31.60
CA SER A 583 8.54 -55.05 -32.82
C SER A 583 8.31 -53.55 -32.53
N SER A 584 9.37 -52.74 -32.49
CA SER A 584 9.29 -51.27 -32.55
C SER A 584 10.66 -50.66 -32.87
N LEU A 585 10.87 -50.30 -34.14
CA LEU A 585 12.03 -49.53 -34.56
C LEU A 585 11.65 -48.07 -34.74
N LYS A 586 12.36 -47.22 -33.99
CA LYS A 586 12.88 -45.90 -34.36
C LYS A 586 12.16 -45.18 -35.53
N ILE A 587 11.50 -44.08 -35.20
CA ILE A 587 11.70 -42.85 -35.97
C ILE A 587 12.94 -42.17 -35.37
N GLU A 588 13.90 -41.86 -36.22
CA GLU A 588 15.08 -41.07 -35.90
C GLU A 588 14.90 -39.73 -36.60
N GLN A 589 14.58 -38.68 -35.84
CA GLN A 589 14.51 -37.32 -36.34
C GLN A 589 14.80 -36.33 -35.22
N GLU A 590 15.72 -35.41 -35.50
CA GLU A 590 16.14 -34.38 -34.56
C GLU A 590 15.04 -33.32 -34.43
N LEU A 591 14.27 -33.38 -33.34
CA LEU A 591 13.54 -32.19 -32.88
C LEU A 591 14.52 -31.30 -32.13
N ASN A 592 15.24 -30.52 -32.95
CA ASN A 592 16.01 -29.36 -32.55
C ASN A 592 15.18 -28.52 -31.56
N VAL A 593 15.72 -28.25 -30.37
CA VAL A 593 15.03 -27.39 -29.40
C VAL A 593 15.18 -25.96 -29.91
N GLU A 594 14.15 -25.48 -30.59
CA GLU A 594 14.09 -24.10 -31.09
C GLU A 594 14.46 -23.12 -29.96
N GLN A 595 15.39 -22.21 -30.28
CA GLN A 595 15.92 -21.30 -29.28
C GLN A 595 14.81 -20.36 -28.84
N GLN A 596 14.42 -20.45 -27.56
CA GLN A 596 13.37 -19.63 -26.97
C GLN A 596 13.75 -18.15 -27.11
N VAL A 597 13.06 -17.43 -28.01
CA VAL A 597 13.43 -16.08 -28.44
C VAL A 597 13.48 -15.13 -27.26
N VAL A 598 14.69 -14.69 -26.87
CA VAL A 598 14.87 -13.91 -25.64
C VAL A 598 14.59 -12.41 -25.85
N ASN A 599 14.90 -11.87 -27.03
CA ASN A 599 14.76 -10.45 -27.35
C ASN A 599 13.28 -10.04 -27.43
N HIS A 600 12.83 -9.27 -26.43
CA HIS A 600 11.47 -8.74 -26.37
C HIS A 600 11.48 -7.22 -26.23
N ILE A 601 10.60 -6.55 -26.98
CA ILE A 601 10.30 -5.13 -26.84
C ILE A 601 8.81 -4.97 -26.58
N TYR A 602 8.49 -4.30 -25.47
CA TYR A 602 7.13 -4.02 -25.04
C TYR A 602 6.84 -2.51 -25.18
N LEU A 603 5.72 -2.19 -25.84
CA LEU A 603 5.11 -0.88 -25.94
C LEU A 603 3.70 -0.86 -25.30
N PHE A 604 3.13 -2.00 -24.93
CA PHE A 604 1.95 -2.10 -24.07
C PHE A 604 2.36 -2.22 -22.60
N GLY A 605 1.82 -1.35 -21.77
CA GLY A 605 2.34 -1.01 -20.44
C GLY A 605 3.59 -0.12 -20.53
N SER A 606 4.44 -0.20 -19.50
CA SER A 606 5.74 0.47 -19.48
C SER A 606 6.65 0.00 -20.62
N PHE A 607 7.20 0.96 -21.38
CA PHE A 607 8.15 0.69 -22.45
C PHE A 607 9.38 -0.06 -21.92
N ARG A 608 9.63 -1.28 -22.41
CA ARG A 608 10.73 -2.13 -21.98
C ARG A 608 11.43 -2.83 -23.14
N VAL A 609 12.73 -3.06 -23.00
CA VAL A 609 13.59 -3.73 -23.99
C VAL A 609 14.47 -4.76 -23.29
N PHE A 610 14.47 -5.99 -23.79
CA PHE A 610 15.29 -7.11 -23.33
C PHE A 610 16.32 -7.51 -24.39
N ASP A 611 17.56 -7.77 -23.97
CA ASP A 611 18.67 -8.13 -24.85
C ASP A 611 18.72 -9.63 -25.20
N ASN A 612 19.74 -10.03 -25.96
CA ASN A 612 19.93 -11.42 -26.38
C ASN A 612 20.27 -12.42 -25.24
N LYS A 613 20.37 -11.95 -23.99
CA LYS A 613 20.50 -12.78 -22.77
C LYS A 613 19.27 -12.68 -21.86
N GLY A 614 18.24 -11.91 -22.25
CA GLY A 614 17.06 -11.64 -21.44
C GLY A 614 17.28 -10.62 -20.32
N VAL A 615 18.35 -9.82 -20.41
CA VAL A 615 18.60 -8.72 -19.46
C VAL A 615 17.83 -7.49 -19.92
N GLU A 616 17.15 -6.80 -18.99
CA GLU A 616 16.41 -5.58 -19.32
C GLU A 616 17.38 -4.40 -19.58
N VAL A 617 17.51 -4.00 -20.85
CA VAL A 617 18.36 -2.90 -21.31
C VAL A 617 17.61 -1.58 -21.53
N THR A 618 16.33 -1.49 -21.13
CA THR A 618 15.49 -0.27 -21.16
C THR A 618 16.21 0.98 -20.66
N ARG A 619 17.04 0.85 -19.60
CA ARG A 619 17.80 1.95 -19.01
C ARG A 619 18.81 2.61 -19.99
N GLN A 620 19.27 1.88 -21.01
CA GLN A 620 20.16 2.43 -22.04
C GLN A 620 19.43 3.40 -22.99
N PHE A 621 18.10 3.25 -23.14
CA PHE A 621 17.26 4.13 -23.95
C PHE A 621 16.96 5.43 -23.18
N THR A 622 17.94 6.34 -23.20
CA THR A 622 17.79 7.75 -22.77
C THR A 622 16.60 8.41 -23.48
N PRO A 623 15.98 9.47 -22.92
CA PRO A 623 14.72 10.02 -23.47
C PRO A 623 14.75 10.34 -24.97
N VAL A 624 15.86 10.88 -25.48
CA VAL A 624 16.04 11.17 -26.92
C VAL A 624 16.20 9.90 -27.76
N LEU A 625 16.95 8.90 -27.28
CA LEU A 625 17.12 7.62 -27.97
C LEU A 625 15.81 6.80 -27.97
N ARG A 626 15.04 6.89 -26.88
CA ARG A 626 13.73 6.26 -26.72
C ARG A 626 12.70 6.86 -27.67
N GLN A 627 12.59 8.19 -27.72
CA GLN A 627 11.72 8.86 -28.69
C GLN A 627 12.16 8.57 -30.13
N LEU A 628 13.46 8.65 -30.45
CA LEU A 628 14.00 8.32 -31.78
C LEU A 628 13.64 6.89 -32.21
N PHE A 629 13.82 5.90 -31.33
CA PHE A 629 13.42 4.52 -31.57
C PHE A 629 11.91 4.40 -31.81
N LEU A 630 11.09 5.00 -30.95
CA LEU A 630 9.63 4.93 -31.06
C LEU A 630 9.12 5.64 -32.32
N SER A 631 9.64 6.80 -32.69
CA SER A 631 9.28 7.48 -33.94
C SER A 631 9.58 6.61 -35.16
N MET A 632 10.69 5.87 -35.18
CA MET A 632 10.96 4.90 -36.27
C MET A 632 10.02 3.68 -36.19
N CYS A 633 9.83 3.09 -35.01
CA CYS A 633 8.99 1.91 -34.79
C CYS A 633 7.52 2.15 -35.18
N LEU A 634 6.91 3.19 -34.61
CA LEU A 634 5.50 3.53 -34.79
C LEU A 634 5.18 3.85 -36.26
N PHE A 635 6.04 4.62 -36.93
CA PHE A 635 5.90 4.91 -38.36
C PHE A 635 6.11 3.66 -39.21
N THR A 636 7.13 2.83 -38.92
CA THR A 636 7.39 1.58 -39.66
C THR A 636 6.16 0.66 -39.67
N PHE A 637 5.64 0.26 -38.51
CA PHE A 637 4.55 -0.73 -38.45
C PHE A 637 3.15 -0.15 -38.71
N SER A 638 2.97 1.17 -38.63
CA SER A 638 1.75 1.83 -39.11
C SER A 638 1.71 2.00 -40.63
N SER A 639 2.72 2.65 -41.23
CA SER A 639 2.69 3.13 -42.62
C SER A 639 3.44 2.25 -43.63
N LYS A 640 4.22 1.26 -43.17
CA LYS A 640 5.16 0.44 -43.98
C LYS A 640 6.26 1.22 -44.71
N LYS A 641 6.48 2.51 -44.41
CA LYS A 641 7.52 3.34 -45.07
C LYS A 641 8.58 3.91 -44.12
N GLY A 642 8.39 3.84 -42.81
CA GLY A 642 9.28 4.50 -41.85
C GLY A 642 9.08 6.02 -41.80
N ILE A 643 10.08 6.75 -41.32
CA ILE A 643 10.01 8.19 -41.04
C ILE A 643 11.13 8.98 -41.75
N SER A 644 10.82 10.16 -42.30
CA SER A 644 11.83 11.01 -42.95
C SER A 644 12.79 11.63 -41.94
N SER A 645 13.94 12.14 -42.41
CA SER A 645 14.91 12.79 -41.49
C SER A 645 14.37 14.13 -41.00
N GLU A 646 13.59 14.78 -41.86
CA GLU A 646 12.95 16.07 -41.70
C GLU A 646 11.88 15.99 -40.60
N ARG A 647 11.01 14.97 -40.64
CA ARG A 647 10.02 14.73 -39.59
C ARG A 647 10.65 14.34 -38.25
N LEU A 648 11.81 13.68 -38.26
CA LEU A 648 12.59 13.45 -37.03
C LEU A 648 13.17 14.74 -36.44
N TYR A 649 13.51 15.74 -37.27
CA TYR A 649 13.91 17.06 -36.76
C TYR A 649 12.71 17.77 -36.12
N GLU A 650 11.54 17.77 -36.76
CA GLU A 650 10.30 18.36 -36.23
C GLU A 650 9.87 17.73 -34.90
N LEU A 651 9.91 16.39 -34.78
CA LEU A 651 9.43 15.69 -33.58
C LEU A 651 10.40 15.75 -32.38
N LEU A 652 11.71 15.86 -32.62
CA LEU A 652 12.72 15.70 -31.56
C LEU A 652 13.54 16.98 -31.28
N TRP A 653 13.62 17.90 -32.23
CA TRP A 653 14.53 19.06 -32.22
C TRP A 653 13.93 20.29 -32.92
N SER A 654 12.61 20.51 -32.80
CA SER A 654 11.89 21.67 -33.36
C SER A 654 12.45 23.02 -32.91
N ASP A 655 13.10 23.06 -31.74
CA ASP A 655 13.78 24.24 -31.20
C ASP A 655 15.15 24.54 -31.86
N LYS A 656 15.61 23.70 -32.80
CA LYS A 656 16.98 23.77 -33.35
C LYS A 656 17.00 23.98 -34.85
N SER A 657 18.01 24.72 -35.32
CA SER A 657 18.32 24.81 -36.75
C SER A 657 18.54 23.43 -37.39
N ILE A 658 18.13 23.27 -38.64
CA ILE A 658 18.22 22.01 -39.41
C ILE A 658 19.64 21.41 -39.39
N LYS A 659 20.69 22.26 -39.41
CA LYS A 659 22.09 21.84 -39.31
C LYS A 659 22.42 21.19 -37.96
N SER A 660 21.87 21.72 -36.87
CA SER A 660 22.02 21.17 -35.52
C SER A 660 21.19 19.89 -35.33
N ALA A 661 19.93 19.90 -35.77
CA ALA A 661 19.06 18.72 -35.74
C ALA A 661 19.62 17.54 -36.54
N ARG A 662 20.20 17.78 -37.73
CA ARG A 662 20.92 16.77 -38.53
C ARG A 662 22.11 16.16 -37.79
N ASN A 663 22.92 16.98 -37.11
CA ASN A 663 24.06 16.48 -36.34
C ASN A 663 23.60 15.65 -35.14
N ASN A 664 22.57 16.11 -34.41
CA ASN A 664 21.97 15.38 -33.29
C ASN A 664 21.36 14.05 -33.75
N LEU A 665 20.70 14.01 -34.92
CA LEU A 665 20.18 12.77 -35.49
C LEU A 665 21.30 11.76 -35.76
N LEU A 666 22.38 12.17 -36.42
CA LEU A 666 23.49 11.27 -36.74
C LEU A 666 24.19 10.72 -35.49
N VAL A 667 24.43 11.56 -34.47
CA VAL A 667 25.05 11.13 -33.20
C VAL A 667 24.15 10.17 -32.43
N ASN A 668 22.84 10.46 -32.33
CA ASN A 668 21.91 9.60 -31.60
C ASN A 668 21.57 8.31 -32.38
N MET A 669 21.58 8.35 -33.72
CA MET A 669 21.47 7.15 -34.56
C MET A 669 22.65 6.19 -34.33
N GLY A 670 23.87 6.71 -34.21
CA GLY A 670 25.05 5.91 -33.87
C GLY A 670 24.91 5.22 -32.51
N LYS A 671 24.51 5.96 -31.47
CA LYS A 671 24.25 5.40 -30.13
C LYS A 671 23.15 4.34 -30.14
N LEU A 672 22.04 4.61 -30.83
CA LEU A 672 20.92 3.68 -30.91
C LEU A 672 21.27 2.39 -31.66
N LYS A 673 22.10 2.46 -32.71
CA LYS A 673 22.62 1.25 -33.38
C LYS A 673 23.53 0.41 -32.49
N VAL A 674 24.29 1.01 -31.57
CA VAL A 674 25.07 0.25 -30.57
C VAL A 674 24.14 -0.48 -29.60
N ILE A 675 23.15 0.21 -29.03
CA ILE A 675 22.18 -0.42 -28.10
C ILE A 675 21.41 -1.57 -28.76
N LEU A 676 20.99 -1.39 -30.02
CA LEU A 676 20.28 -2.44 -30.76
C LEU A 676 21.19 -3.59 -31.24
N SER A 677 22.52 -3.44 -31.25
CA SER A 677 23.42 -4.54 -31.60
C SER A 677 23.47 -5.65 -30.53
N ASP A 678 23.07 -5.35 -29.28
CA ASP A 678 22.84 -6.34 -28.23
C ASP A 678 21.44 -6.99 -28.31
N VAL A 679 20.52 -6.44 -29.13
CA VAL A 679 19.15 -6.94 -29.33
C VAL A 679 19.06 -7.61 -30.71
N ALA A 680 19.44 -8.89 -30.77
CA ALA A 680 19.51 -9.64 -32.03
C ALA A 680 18.13 -9.68 -32.73
N GLY A 681 18.09 -9.50 -34.05
CA GLY A 681 16.86 -9.45 -34.84
C GLY A 681 16.31 -8.05 -35.15
N LEU A 682 17.04 -6.97 -34.80
CA LEU A 682 16.66 -5.59 -35.10
C LEU A 682 17.74 -4.84 -35.90
N GLU A 683 17.38 -4.34 -37.10
CA GLU A 683 18.25 -3.45 -37.89
C GLU A 683 17.55 -2.11 -38.17
N ILE A 684 18.24 -0.98 -37.97
CA ILE A 684 17.76 0.32 -38.48
C ILE A 684 18.33 0.54 -39.88
N SER A 685 17.49 0.40 -40.89
CA SER A 685 17.82 0.72 -42.28
C SER A 685 17.50 2.18 -42.62
N LYS A 686 18.10 2.69 -43.71
CA LYS A 686 17.65 3.93 -44.36
C LYS A 686 17.41 3.69 -45.84
N GLU A 687 16.17 3.45 -46.21
CA GLU A 687 15.78 3.07 -47.57
C GLU A 687 14.89 4.16 -48.20
N THR A 688 15.16 4.50 -49.46
CA THR A 688 14.46 5.57 -50.23
C THR A 688 14.30 6.92 -49.51
N GLY A 689 15.17 7.22 -48.54
CA GLY A 689 15.20 8.47 -47.76
C GLY A 689 14.63 8.36 -46.33
N TYR A 690 13.87 7.30 -46.06
CA TYR A 690 13.19 7.07 -44.77
C TYR A 690 14.00 6.14 -43.86
N TRP A 691 13.94 6.40 -42.56
CA TRP A 691 14.46 5.51 -41.52
C TRP A 691 13.39 4.51 -41.11
N ALA A 692 13.72 3.22 -41.13
CA ALA A 692 12.79 2.14 -40.81
C ALA A 692 13.47 1.08 -39.93
N ILE A 693 12.65 0.33 -39.17
CA ILE A 693 13.11 -0.83 -38.42
C ILE A 693 12.82 -2.08 -39.24
N LYS A 694 13.87 -2.85 -39.57
CA LYS A 694 13.71 -4.25 -39.97
C LYS A 694 13.64 -5.09 -38.71
N LEU A 695 12.58 -5.88 -38.64
CA LEU A 695 12.32 -6.86 -37.59
C LEU A 695 12.46 -8.24 -38.19
N ASP A 696 13.38 -9.04 -37.65
CA ASP A 696 13.43 -10.47 -37.86
C ASP A 696 12.60 -11.15 -36.76
N GLU A 697 11.44 -11.67 -37.15
CA GLU A 697 10.49 -12.29 -36.21
C GLU A 697 11.00 -13.63 -35.64
N GLU A 698 12.05 -14.24 -36.20
CA GLU A 698 12.68 -15.44 -35.63
C GLU A 698 13.61 -15.09 -34.45
N HIS A 699 14.11 -13.86 -34.39
CA HIS A 699 15.14 -13.45 -33.41
C HIS A 699 14.70 -12.33 -32.46
N ALA A 700 13.70 -11.51 -32.79
CA ALA A 700 13.12 -10.49 -31.92
C ALA A 700 11.60 -10.36 -32.02
N HIS A 701 10.97 -10.00 -30.90
CA HIS A 701 9.53 -9.73 -30.85
C HIS A 701 9.23 -8.29 -30.36
N ILE A 702 8.54 -7.51 -31.19
CA ILE A 702 7.94 -6.22 -30.79
C ILE A 702 6.43 -6.40 -30.67
N ASP A 703 5.88 -6.22 -29.47
CA ASP A 703 4.44 -6.41 -29.20
C ASP A 703 3.51 -5.53 -30.07
N TYR A 704 3.93 -4.30 -30.37
CA TYR A 704 3.24 -3.40 -31.29
C TYR A 704 3.25 -3.89 -32.74
N ALA A 705 4.37 -4.44 -33.21
CA ALA A 705 4.44 -5.01 -34.56
C ALA A 705 3.50 -6.21 -34.67
N TYR A 706 3.52 -7.09 -33.66
CA TYR A 706 2.62 -8.23 -33.56
C TYR A 706 1.14 -7.80 -33.45
N PHE A 707 0.82 -6.80 -32.62
CA PHE A 707 -0.52 -6.20 -32.54
C PHE A 707 -0.98 -5.69 -33.91
N LYS A 708 -0.17 -4.91 -34.64
CA LYS A 708 -0.54 -4.40 -35.98
C LYS A 708 -0.62 -5.51 -37.04
N LYS A 709 0.10 -6.62 -36.88
CA LYS A 709 0.02 -7.82 -37.72
C LYS A 709 -1.30 -8.57 -37.48
N ILE A 710 -1.64 -8.83 -36.23
CA ILE A 710 -2.89 -9.51 -35.82
C ILE A 710 -4.12 -8.65 -36.13
N SER A 711 -4.10 -7.35 -35.81
CA SER A 711 -5.26 -6.46 -36.05
C SER A 711 -5.60 -6.34 -37.53
N LYS A 712 -4.59 -6.34 -38.42
CA LYS A 712 -4.76 -6.30 -39.89
C LYS A 712 -5.00 -7.67 -40.53
N ASN A 713 -4.90 -8.77 -39.79
CA ASN A 713 -5.16 -10.10 -40.34
C ASN A 713 -6.67 -10.33 -40.48
N THR A 714 -7.11 -10.66 -41.70
CA THR A 714 -8.51 -10.96 -42.07
C THR A 714 -8.78 -12.45 -42.25
N GLY A 715 -7.73 -13.28 -42.38
CA GLY A 715 -7.83 -14.75 -42.44
C GLY A 715 -7.64 -15.44 -41.09
N LEU A 716 -7.33 -14.68 -40.04
CA LEU A 716 -7.34 -15.20 -38.67
C LEU A 716 -8.77 -15.26 -38.16
N ASP A 717 -9.15 -16.39 -37.57
CA ASP A 717 -10.38 -16.51 -36.79
C ASP A 717 -10.52 -15.35 -35.79
N TYR A 718 -11.71 -14.74 -35.77
CA TYR A 718 -12.01 -13.55 -35.01
C TYR A 718 -11.90 -13.78 -33.49
N ARG A 719 -12.21 -14.99 -33.01
CA ARG A 719 -12.05 -15.37 -31.61
C ARG A 719 -10.56 -15.43 -31.21
N LYS A 720 -9.72 -16.12 -31.99
CA LYS A 720 -8.25 -16.10 -31.80
C LYS A 720 -7.69 -14.68 -31.87
N LYS A 721 -8.18 -13.85 -32.79
CA LYS A 721 -7.80 -12.44 -32.95
C LYS A 721 -8.09 -11.63 -31.68
N MET A 722 -9.29 -11.77 -31.11
CA MET A 722 -9.68 -11.15 -29.84
C MET A 722 -8.81 -11.64 -28.68
N MET A 723 -8.62 -12.95 -28.53
CA MET A 723 -7.82 -13.52 -27.42
C MET A 723 -6.37 -13.04 -27.42
N ILE A 724 -5.75 -12.96 -28.60
CA ILE A 724 -4.37 -12.46 -28.76
C ILE A 724 -4.29 -10.95 -28.45
N ILE A 725 -5.25 -10.15 -28.91
CA ILE A 725 -5.30 -8.72 -28.62
C ILE A 725 -5.51 -8.47 -27.13
N ALA A 726 -6.38 -9.24 -26.46
CA ALA A 726 -6.56 -9.17 -25.02
C ALA A 726 -5.30 -9.54 -24.24
N ASP A 727 -4.53 -10.56 -24.66
CA ASP A 727 -3.25 -10.88 -24.02
C ASP A 727 -2.21 -9.77 -24.21
N ILE A 728 -2.16 -9.09 -25.37
CA ILE A 728 -1.26 -7.94 -25.57
C ILE A 728 -1.67 -6.79 -24.65
N VAL A 729 -2.96 -6.44 -24.62
CA VAL A 729 -3.46 -5.23 -23.97
C VAL A 729 -3.58 -5.37 -22.43
N GLN A 730 -3.77 -6.57 -21.89
CA GLN A 730 -3.77 -6.80 -20.43
C GLN A 730 -2.40 -6.52 -19.75
N LYS A 731 -1.35 -6.24 -20.53
CA LYS A 731 0.00 -5.91 -20.03
C LYS A 731 0.15 -4.44 -19.64
N GLY A 732 -0.85 -3.61 -19.96
CA GLY A 732 -0.92 -2.18 -19.61
C GLY A 732 -1.32 -1.29 -20.79
N SER A 733 -1.47 0.01 -20.53
CA SER A 733 -1.85 1.00 -21.53
C SER A 733 -0.77 1.18 -22.59
N PHE A 734 -1.16 1.51 -23.82
CA PHE A 734 -0.18 1.71 -24.89
C PHE A 734 0.70 2.93 -24.61
N LEU A 735 2.00 2.69 -24.42
CA LEU A 735 3.01 3.67 -24.01
C LEU A 735 2.60 4.42 -22.72
N GLU A 736 2.32 3.66 -21.66
CA GLU A 736 1.74 4.13 -20.40
C GLU A 736 2.53 5.29 -19.77
N ASP A 737 3.83 5.14 -19.60
CA ASP A 737 4.72 6.15 -19.00
C ASP A 737 5.12 7.32 -19.94
N MET A 738 4.44 7.50 -21.08
CA MET A 738 4.93 8.37 -22.16
C MET A 738 3.82 9.21 -22.80
N ASN A 739 3.78 10.49 -22.45
CA ASN A 739 2.75 11.45 -22.88
C ASN A 739 3.38 12.59 -23.69
N TYR A 740 3.75 12.29 -24.94
CA TYR A 740 4.18 13.27 -25.93
C TYR A 740 3.04 13.47 -26.94
N GLU A 741 2.62 14.71 -27.19
CA GLU A 741 1.48 15.09 -28.05
C GLU A 741 1.41 14.32 -29.39
N TRP A 742 2.55 14.12 -30.06
CA TRP A 742 2.61 13.41 -31.35
C TRP A 742 2.29 11.90 -31.25
N MET A 743 2.30 11.32 -30.04
CA MET A 743 1.91 9.93 -29.78
C MET A 743 0.40 9.75 -29.59
N ASP A 744 -0.37 10.82 -29.33
CA ASP A 744 -1.79 10.70 -28.98
C ASP A 744 -2.64 10.21 -30.15
N GLU A 745 -2.26 10.54 -31.38
CA GLU A 745 -2.82 9.95 -32.61
C GLU A 745 -2.65 8.42 -32.64
N TYR A 746 -1.53 7.90 -32.14
CA TYR A 746 -1.25 6.46 -32.05
C TYR A 746 -1.99 5.81 -30.88
N LYS A 747 -2.01 6.45 -29.70
CA LYS A 747 -2.79 5.97 -28.54
C LYS A 747 -4.28 5.86 -28.90
N SER A 748 -4.85 6.93 -29.47
CA SER A 748 -6.24 6.98 -29.96
C SER A 748 -6.52 5.85 -30.96
N LYS A 749 -5.70 5.70 -32.01
CA LYS A 749 -5.87 4.64 -33.03
C LYS A 749 -5.72 3.22 -32.47
N ILE A 750 -4.96 3.01 -31.41
CA ILE A 750 -4.90 1.71 -30.72
C ILE A 750 -6.20 1.47 -29.95
N SER A 751 -6.69 2.46 -29.17
CA SER A 751 -7.96 2.36 -28.46
C SER A 751 -9.15 2.11 -29.41
N THR A 752 -9.20 2.75 -30.58
CA THR A 752 -10.22 2.49 -31.61
C THR A 752 -10.17 1.03 -32.08
N ILE A 753 -9.00 0.52 -32.47
CA ILE A 753 -8.84 -0.86 -32.98
C ILE A 753 -9.18 -1.90 -31.89
N VAL A 754 -8.83 -1.63 -30.63
CA VAL A 754 -9.19 -2.51 -29.51
C VAL A 754 -10.71 -2.47 -29.26
N GLY A 755 -11.34 -1.30 -29.34
CA GLY A 755 -12.80 -1.13 -29.29
C GLY A 755 -13.51 -1.92 -30.39
N GLU A 756 -13.14 -1.71 -31.67
CA GLU A 756 -13.68 -2.44 -32.83
C GLU A 756 -13.62 -3.97 -32.66
N VAL A 757 -12.51 -4.49 -32.12
CA VAL A 757 -12.29 -5.92 -31.88
C VAL A 757 -13.16 -6.48 -30.74
N TYR A 758 -13.54 -5.66 -29.76
CA TYR A 758 -14.45 -6.08 -28.70
C TYR A 758 -15.92 -5.89 -29.06
N THR A 759 -16.31 -4.81 -29.76
CA THR A 759 -17.68 -4.60 -30.25
C THR A 759 -18.11 -5.72 -31.19
N GLY A 760 -17.32 -6.06 -32.22
CA GLY A 760 -17.65 -7.17 -33.10
C GLY A 760 -17.59 -8.55 -32.42
N TYR A 761 -16.97 -8.67 -31.24
CA TYR A 761 -17.08 -9.89 -30.43
C TYR A 761 -18.40 -9.94 -29.64
N LEU A 762 -18.85 -8.82 -29.08
CA LEU A 762 -20.14 -8.72 -28.38
C LEU A 762 -21.32 -9.02 -29.35
N GLU A 763 -21.21 -8.57 -30.59
CA GLU A 763 -22.11 -8.96 -31.70
C GLU A 763 -22.07 -10.49 -31.93
N ALA A 764 -20.87 -11.08 -32.00
CA ALA A 764 -20.71 -12.53 -32.21
C ALA A 764 -21.23 -13.39 -31.04
N ILE A 765 -21.12 -12.92 -29.79
CA ILE A 765 -21.79 -13.51 -28.62
C ILE A 765 -23.30 -13.46 -28.80
N SER A 766 -23.83 -12.27 -29.11
CA SER A 766 -25.28 -12.01 -29.19
C SER A 766 -25.99 -12.83 -30.28
N LEU A 767 -25.25 -13.26 -31.31
CA LEU A 767 -25.72 -14.18 -32.35
C LEU A 767 -25.71 -15.66 -31.93
N GLY A 768 -25.29 -16.01 -30.72
CA GLY A 768 -25.45 -17.36 -30.12
C GLY A 768 -24.51 -18.44 -30.67
N ASN A 769 -23.49 -18.08 -31.45
CA ASN A 769 -22.63 -19.03 -32.18
C ASN A 769 -21.53 -19.72 -31.35
N GLU A 770 -21.42 -19.42 -30.06
CA GLU A 770 -20.35 -19.88 -29.17
C GLU A 770 -20.89 -20.49 -27.87
N LYS A 771 -20.07 -21.27 -27.16
CA LYS A 771 -20.47 -21.85 -25.87
C LYS A 771 -20.48 -20.80 -24.75
N GLU A 772 -21.40 -20.95 -23.80
CA GLU A 772 -21.62 -19.98 -22.71
C GLU A 772 -20.39 -19.76 -21.80
N ASP A 773 -19.54 -20.78 -21.61
CA ASP A 773 -18.26 -20.67 -20.90
C ASP A 773 -17.24 -19.78 -21.64
N VAL A 774 -17.16 -19.92 -22.96
CA VAL A 774 -16.33 -19.10 -23.85
C VAL A 774 -16.82 -17.66 -23.87
N GLN A 775 -18.13 -17.46 -24.02
CA GLN A 775 -18.76 -16.14 -24.02
C GLN A 775 -18.48 -15.41 -22.70
N LEU A 776 -18.65 -16.10 -21.55
CA LEU A 776 -18.40 -15.54 -20.23
C LEU A 776 -16.91 -15.24 -19.99
N MET A 777 -15.99 -16.13 -20.38
CA MET A 777 -14.55 -15.88 -20.29
C MET A 777 -14.16 -14.58 -21.03
N ILE A 778 -14.78 -14.34 -22.19
CA ILE A 778 -14.44 -13.20 -23.04
C ILE A 778 -15.14 -11.91 -22.59
N ALA A 779 -16.39 -11.96 -22.15
CA ALA A 779 -17.05 -10.81 -21.53
C ALA A 779 -16.26 -10.32 -20.30
N ASN A 780 -15.79 -11.22 -19.43
CA ASN A 780 -14.88 -10.88 -18.34
C ASN A 780 -13.55 -10.25 -18.82
N LYS A 781 -13.00 -10.69 -19.96
CA LYS A 781 -11.79 -10.09 -20.56
C LYS A 781 -12.02 -8.69 -21.14
N ILE A 782 -13.22 -8.43 -21.69
CA ILE A 782 -13.62 -7.09 -22.13
C ILE A 782 -13.74 -6.16 -20.91
N MET A 783 -14.41 -6.61 -19.83
CA MET A 783 -14.52 -5.83 -18.58
C MET A 783 -13.17 -5.58 -17.89
N GLN A 784 -12.19 -6.49 -18.02
CA GLN A 784 -10.82 -6.27 -17.51
C GLN A 784 -10.05 -5.17 -18.27
N PHE A 785 -10.43 -4.85 -19.50
CA PHE A 785 -9.85 -3.74 -20.26
C PHE A 785 -10.67 -2.46 -20.17
N ASN A 786 -11.98 -2.56 -20.42
CA ASN A 786 -12.93 -1.47 -20.32
C ASN A 786 -13.96 -1.82 -19.24
N SER A 787 -13.70 -1.38 -18.02
CA SER A 787 -14.58 -1.59 -16.86
C SER A 787 -15.97 -0.98 -17.04
N MET A 788 -16.14 -0.01 -17.94
CA MET A 788 -17.39 0.67 -18.27
C MET A 788 -18.07 0.14 -19.54
N ASN A 789 -17.73 -1.07 -20.00
CA ASN A 789 -18.47 -1.72 -21.09
C ASN A 789 -19.77 -2.38 -20.57
N GLU A 790 -20.90 -1.70 -20.79
CA GLU A 790 -22.24 -2.16 -20.35
C GLU A 790 -22.62 -3.52 -20.94
N ASP A 791 -22.38 -3.76 -22.23
CA ASP A 791 -22.74 -5.02 -22.90
C ASP A 791 -22.02 -6.23 -22.31
N ALA A 792 -20.72 -6.12 -22.05
CA ALA A 792 -19.93 -7.18 -21.42
C ALA A 792 -20.37 -7.43 -19.97
N MET A 793 -20.76 -6.39 -19.22
CA MET A 793 -21.36 -6.55 -17.89
C MET A 793 -22.70 -7.27 -17.96
N TYR A 794 -23.59 -6.85 -18.87
CA TYR A 794 -24.91 -7.44 -19.10
C TYR A 794 -24.80 -8.93 -19.45
N ILE A 795 -23.96 -9.26 -20.43
CA ILE A 795 -23.68 -10.62 -20.87
C ILE A 795 -23.07 -11.45 -19.74
N SER A 796 -22.09 -10.91 -19.00
CA SER A 796 -21.48 -11.62 -17.87
C SER A 796 -22.52 -11.97 -16.79
N CYS A 797 -23.34 -11.01 -16.39
CA CYS A 797 -24.38 -11.23 -15.38
C CYS A 797 -25.43 -12.27 -15.83
N LEU A 798 -25.84 -12.24 -17.11
CA LEU A 798 -26.80 -13.18 -17.67
C LEU A 798 -26.23 -14.61 -17.76
N LEU A 799 -25.00 -14.77 -18.25
CA LEU A 799 -24.35 -16.09 -18.37
C LEU A 799 -23.95 -16.69 -17.01
N MET A 800 -23.46 -15.87 -16.09
CA MET A 800 -23.22 -16.31 -14.71
C MET A 800 -24.51 -16.80 -14.05
N SER A 801 -25.61 -16.05 -14.18
CA SER A 801 -26.90 -16.44 -13.59
C SER A 801 -27.51 -17.70 -14.24
N LYS A 802 -27.39 -17.87 -15.57
CA LYS A 802 -27.72 -19.13 -16.25
C LYS A 802 -26.92 -20.31 -15.71
N SER A 803 -25.65 -20.10 -15.40
CA SER A 803 -24.72 -21.10 -14.87
C SER A 803 -24.89 -21.38 -13.37
N GLY A 804 -25.91 -20.80 -12.70
CA GLY A 804 -26.12 -20.90 -11.25
C GLY A 804 -25.18 -20.03 -10.41
N MET A 805 -24.25 -19.29 -11.03
CA MET A 805 -23.30 -18.36 -10.40
C MET A 805 -23.97 -17.02 -10.08
N HIS A 806 -25.07 -17.07 -9.32
CA HIS A 806 -25.90 -15.90 -9.02
C HIS A 806 -25.19 -14.88 -8.11
N GLN A 807 -24.24 -15.34 -7.28
CA GLN A 807 -23.46 -14.45 -6.41
C GLN A 807 -22.42 -13.67 -7.22
N GLU A 808 -21.78 -14.34 -8.18
CA GLU A 808 -20.79 -13.77 -9.10
C GLU A 808 -21.47 -12.76 -10.04
N ALA A 809 -22.65 -13.09 -10.57
CA ALA A 809 -23.47 -12.16 -11.35
C ALA A 809 -23.78 -10.89 -10.55
N ARG A 810 -24.16 -11.05 -9.27
CA ARG A 810 -24.45 -9.93 -8.37
C ARG A 810 -23.21 -9.08 -8.07
N ILE A 811 -22.07 -9.69 -7.75
CA ILE A 811 -20.81 -8.98 -7.49
C ILE A 811 -20.35 -8.21 -8.72
N THR A 812 -20.46 -8.81 -9.90
CA THR A 812 -20.10 -8.19 -11.19
C THR A 812 -20.95 -6.94 -11.46
N TYR A 813 -22.27 -7.04 -11.26
CA TYR A 813 -23.17 -5.90 -11.38
C TYR A 813 -22.91 -4.82 -10.32
N GLU A 814 -22.80 -5.18 -9.03
CA GLU A 814 -22.60 -4.22 -7.94
C GLU A 814 -21.25 -3.48 -8.07
N SER A 815 -20.21 -4.15 -8.56
CA SER A 815 -18.92 -3.52 -8.89
C SER A 815 -19.04 -2.56 -10.07
N PHE A 816 -19.77 -2.92 -11.12
CA PHE A 816 -20.00 -2.04 -12.27
C PHE A 816 -20.78 -0.79 -11.87
N ALA A 817 -21.91 -0.96 -11.18
CA ALA A 817 -22.77 0.15 -10.76
C ALA A 817 -22.08 1.14 -9.79
N GLN A 818 -21.17 0.64 -8.93
CA GLN A 818 -20.35 1.51 -8.07
C GLN A 818 -19.32 2.32 -8.86
N GLU A 819 -18.64 1.70 -9.83
CA GLU A 819 -17.65 2.40 -10.66
C GLU A 819 -18.32 3.38 -11.64
N TYR A 820 -19.50 3.04 -12.18
CA TYR A 820 -20.34 3.92 -12.99
C TYR A 820 -20.76 5.17 -12.19
N LEU A 821 -21.27 4.99 -10.96
CA LEU A 821 -21.62 6.09 -10.05
C LEU A 821 -20.41 6.98 -9.72
N LYS A 822 -19.22 6.37 -9.58
CA LYS A 822 -17.95 7.07 -9.32
C LYS A 822 -17.43 7.88 -10.51
N LEU A 823 -17.67 7.43 -11.74
CA LEU A 823 -17.17 8.08 -12.96
C LEU A 823 -18.16 9.08 -13.58
N TYR A 824 -19.47 8.79 -13.53
CA TYR A 824 -20.51 9.62 -14.14
C TYR A 824 -21.34 10.43 -13.14
N GLY A 825 -21.24 10.12 -11.83
CA GLY A 825 -22.01 10.81 -10.78
C GLY A 825 -23.48 10.38 -10.66
N GLU A 826 -23.94 9.50 -11.54
CA GLU A 826 -25.33 9.04 -11.62
C GLU A 826 -25.46 7.54 -11.27
N VAL A 827 -26.62 7.14 -10.76
CA VAL A 827 -26.89 5.71 -10.48
C VAL A 827 -27.16 4.99 -11.80
N TYR A 828 -26.48 3.85 -12.03
CA TYR A 828 -26.65 3.06 -13.25
C TYR A 828 -28.13 2.69 -13.48
N PRO A 829 -28.74 3.06 -14.63
CA PRO A 829 -30.20 3.10 -14.77
C PRO A 829 -30.87 1.73 -14.92
N ILE A 830 -30.14 0.67 -15.27
CA ILE A 830 -30.70 -0.68 -15.45
C ILE A 830 -30.39 -1.52 -14.20
N THR A 831 -31.41 -2.08 -13.55
CA THR A 831 -31.19 -2.95 -12.39
C THR A 831 -30.76 -4.36 -12.80
N LEU A 832 -29.99 -5.05 -11.95
CA LEU A 832 -29.69 -6.48 -12.12
C LEU A 832 -30.96 -7.32 -12.33
N LYS A 833 -32.07 -6.94 -11.69
CA LYS A 833 -33.37 -7.62 -11.86
C LYS A 833 -33.90 -7.49 -13.28
N GLU A 834 -33.67 -6.37 -13.96
CA GLU A 834 -34.10 -6.14 -15.35
C GLU A 834 -33.17 -6.82 -16.36
N ILE A 835 -31.87 -6.85 -16.09
CA ILE A 835 -30.89 -7.67 -16.84
C ILE A 835 -31.32 -9.13 -16.81
N LEU A 836 -31.55 -9.69 -15.60
CA LEU A 836 -31.93 -11.09 -15.44
C LEU A 836 -33.35 -11.39 -15.94
N LYS A 837 -34.28 -10.43 -15.94
CA LYS A 837 -35.63 -10.63 -16.48
C LYS A 837 -35.63 -10.89 -18.00
N HIS A 838 -34.67 -10.34 -18.75
CA HIS A 838 -34.55 -10.61 -20.18
C HIS A 838 -34.15 -12.07 -20.48
N SER A 839 -33.51 -12.77 -19.54
CA SER A 839 -33.19 -14.21 -19.69
C SER A 839 -34.43 -15.12 -19.72
N GLN A 840 -35.60 -14.64 -19.29
CA GLN A 840 -36.84 -15.42 -19.21
C GLN A 840 -37.75 -15.29 -20.45
N ASN A 841 -37.41 -14.43 -21.42
CA ASN A 841 -38.20 -14.18 -22.64
C ASN A 841 -37.56 -14.75 -23.92
N VAL A 842 -36.53 -15.59 -23.81
CA VAL A 842 -35.84 -16.24 -24.96
C VAL A 842 -35.75 -17.75 -24.72
N TYR A 843 -36.90 -18.38 -24.49
CA TYR A 843 -37.17 -19.83 -24.55
C TYR A 843 -38.63 -20.06 -24.93
#